data_AF-A0A1G8RQE9-F1
#
_entry.id   AF-A0A1G8RQE9-F1
#
_cell.length_a   1.000
_cell.length_b   1.000
_cell.length_c   1.000
_cell.angle_alpha   90.00
_cell.angle_beta   90.00
_cell.angle_gamma   90.00
#
_symmetry.space_group_name_H-M   'P 1'
#
loop_
_entity.id
_entity.type
_entity.pdbx_description
1 polymer ?
#
loop_
_entity_poly.entity_id
_entity_poly.type
_entity_poly.pdbx_seq_one_letter_code
_entity_poly.pdbx_strand_id
1 'polypeptide(L)'
;MTLLTCRIDAGIACVTLDNPPVNALSAAVRRALWDMAETLDADPAVRAVVLTCAGRTFIAGADVREFGQPPVEPHLPDVVARLEGAAKPWVAAIHGAALGGGLEVAMGCRFRVAAPTARVGLPEVTLGIVPGASGTVRTPRLVGMAAAVDLVTSGRHWPAAKALEAGLLDAVLDGDLTEAAMGFARRALEKDLPDPASARPLSPMPEEFWTEARKTAARAGHAAPLAALDCLRCASEAPFAEAMAKERETFLALRPTPEAQALRHVFFAERAAPRPAALKEVAPRALQRVGVIGGGTMGAGIAAACREAGLEVVLIERDDAALARGLAAVEAIFDGAMARGKLSQADRAARSDGLSGSTGYDRLAEADLVIEAVFEDAAVKRAVFAELGRHCRADAVLATNTSYLDPRGLTEGVPHPERMLGLHFFSPAHVMKLLEIVPLPDTAPEVLATGFALARALGKMPVQAGICEGFIGNRILKRTRAEAEQLVRRGVPLAQVDAAMRAYGFRMGPFEAQDLGGLDIAYLQREGARADGQDVPETLGDLLVRAGRKGQKTGGGWYDYAEGDRRPQVSPTVEALLAPHVAAADPLPPEAIAAALVGAMAAEGQALLAEGIAQAPADIDLVKIHGYGFPRWKGGPMFAAALEMPSI
;
A
#
# COMPACT_ATOMS: atom_id res chain seq x y z
N MET A 1 4.26 -1.42 -34.76
CA MET A 1 5.26 -0.60 -34.04
C MET A 1 6.52 -1.43 -33.90
N THR A 2 7.68 -0.86 -34.19
CA THR A 2 8.96 -1.54 -34.03
C THR A 2 9.31 -1.56 -32.54
N LEU A 3 9.42 -2.75 -31.92
CA LEU A 3 9.67 -2.88 -30.49
C LEU A 3 11.12 -2.55 -30.09
N LEU A 4 12.08 -2.90 -30.96
CA LEU A 4 13.50 -2.65 -30.75
C LEU A 4 14.07 -1.85 -31.92
N THR A 5 14.74 -0.74 -31.63
CA THR A 5 15.59 -0.03 -32.60
C THR A 5 17.05 -0.22 -32.24
N CYS A 6 17.92 -0.35 -33.23
CA CYS A 6 19.36 -0.49 -33.04
C CYS A 6 20.11 0.60 -33.83
N ARG A 7 21.06 1.28 -33.18
CA ARG A 7 22.07 2.09 -33.87
C ARG A 7 23.46 1.60 -33.46
N ILE A 8 24.40 1.56 -34.39
CA ILE A 8 25.79 1.18 -34.11
C ILE A 8 26.67 2.42 -34.20
N ASP A 9 27.47 2.68 -33.18
CA ASP A 9 28.44 3.77 -33.16
C ASP A 9 29.77 3.32 -32.52
N ALA A 10 30.86 3.47 -33.28
CA ALA A 10 32.21 3.07 -32.91
C ALA A 10 32.28 1.65 -32.30
N GLY A 11 31.57 0.72 -32.91
CA GLY A 11 31.52 -0.69 -32.52
C GLY A 11 30.64 -1.02 -31.29
N ILE A 12 29.85 -0.06 -30.81
CA ILE A 12 28.86 -0.28 -29.74
C ILE A 12 27.46 -0.21 -30.36
N ALA A 13 26.69 -1.29 -30.25
CA ALA A 13 25.29 -1.33 -30.65
C ALA A 13 24.41 -0.81 -29.51
N CYS A 14 23.65 0.25 -29.74
CA CYS A 14 22.66 0.77 -28.81
C CYS A 14 21.26 0.28 -29.22
N VAL A 15 20.74 -0.68 -28.45
CA VAL A 15 19.42 -1.28 -28.63
C VAL A 15 18.43 -0.57 -27.70
N THR A 16 17.40 0.06 -28.26
CA THR A 16 16.35 0.74 -27.49
C THR A 16 15.05 -0.03 -27.57
N LEU A 17 14.54 -0.47 -26.42
CA LEU A 17 13.22 -1.05 -26.27
C LEU A 17 12.15 0.02 -26.07
N ASP A 18 11.09 -0.04 -26.88
CA ASP A 18 9.93 0.85 -26.77
C ASP A 18 8.62 0.04 -26.76
N ASN A 19 8.15 -0.29 -25.55
CA ASN A 19 6.88 -0.98 -25.33
C ASN A 19 6.08 -0.26 -24.21
N PRO A 20 5.47 0.90 -24.50
CA PRO A 20 4.81 1.72 -23.49
C PRO A 20 3.63 0.99 -22.81
N PRO A 21 3.28 1.36 -21.56
CA PRO A 21 3.79 2.51 -20.81
C PRO A 21 5.03 2.21 -19.93
N VAL A 22 5.38 0.94 -19.74
CA VAL A 22 6.38 0.50 -18.74
C VAL A 22 7.37 -0.55 -19.26
N ASN A 23 7.44 -0.72 -20.58
CA ASN A 23 8.32 -1.68 -21.25
C ASN A 23 8.13 -3.12 -20.73
N ALA A 24 6.88 -3.52 -20.53
CA ALA A 24 6.54 -4.82 -19.96
C ALA A 24 7.07 -5.98 -20.81
N LEU A 25 7.52 -7.07 -20.17
CA LEU A 25 8.08 -8.26 -20.83
C LEU A 25 7.01 -9.16 -21.47
N SER A 26 6.35 -8.65 -22.51
CA SER A 26 5.45 -9.45 -23.33
C SER A 26 6.21 -10.52 -24.13
N ALA A 27 5.52 -11.54 -24.62
CA ALA A 27 6.08 -12.57 -25.49
C ALA A 27 6.77 -11.98 -26.72
N ALA A 28 6.21 -10.91 -27.28
CA ALA A 28 6.81 -10.19 -28.40
C ALA A 28 8.12 -9.50 -28.01
N VAL A 29 8.19 -8.88 -26.82
CA VAL A 29 9.44 -8.28 -26.32
C VAL A 29 10.50 -9.36 -26.03
N ARG A 30 10.10 -10.48 -25.41
CA ARG A 30 11.00 -11.61 -25.15
C ARG A 30 11.59 -12.17 -26.44
N ARG A 31 10.75 -12.40 -27.45
CA ARG A 31 11.19 -12.84 -28.79
C ARG A 31 12.11 -11.80 -29.45
N ALA A 32 11.76 -10.53 -29.42
CA ALA A 32 12.58 -9.48 -30.03
C ALA A 32 13.97 -9.38 -29.39
N LEU A 33 14.08 -9.47 -28.06
CA LEU A 33 15.38 -9.48 -27.36
C LEU A 33 16.22 -10.72 -27.73
N TRP A 34 15.57 -11.88 -27.82
CA TRP A 34 16.21 -13.12 -28.24
C TRP A 34 16.81 -12.99 -29.65
N ASP A 35 16.01 -12.58 -30.62
CA ASP A 35 16.41 -12.47 -32.03
C ASP A 35 17.46 -11.36 -32.23
N MET A 36 17.39 -10.28 -31.44
CA MET A 36 18.38 -9.20 -31.47
C MET A 36 19.75 -9.68 -30.97
N ALA A 37 19.80 -10.55 -29.95
CA ALA A 37 21.07 -11.13 -29.50
C ALA A 37 21.73 -11.99 -30.60
N GLU A 38 20.95 -12.78 -31.33
CA GLU A 38 21.44 -13.54 -32.49
C GLU A 38 21.94 -12.63 -33.61
N THR A 39 21.18 -11.58 -33.93
CA THR A 39 21.55 -10.61 -34.96
C THR A 39 22.88 -9.91 -34.64
N LEU A 40 23.06 -9.45 -33.41
CA LEU A 40 24.25 -8.69 -33.00
C LEU A 40 25.48 -9.57 -32.74
N ASP A 41 25.29 -10.84 -32.39
CA ASP A 41 26.39 -11.80 -32.31
C ASP A 41 27.00 -12.08 -33.70
N ALA A 42 26.16 -12.10 -34.74
CA ALA A 42 26.58 -12.33 -36.12
C ALA A 42 27.22 -11.09 -36.78
N ASP A 43 27.03 -9.89 -36.23
CA ASP A 43 27.56 -8.65 -36.81
C ASP A 43 29.02 -8.40 -36.38
N PRO A 44 30.00 -8.45 -37.31
CA PRO A 44 31.41 -8.20 -36.98
C PRO A 44 31.70 -6.74 -36.63
N ALA A 45 30.83 -5.79 -37.00
CA ALA A 45 30.97 -4.39 -36.62
C ALA A 45 30.68 -4.16 -35.13
N VAL A 46 29.98 -5.09 -34.46
CA VAL A 46 29.58 -4.96 -33.06
C VAL A 46 30.61 -5.63 -32.15
N ARG A 47 31.05 -4.88 -31.13
CA ARG A 47 31.95 -5.35 -30.07
C ARG A 47 31.27 -5.46 -28.71
N ALA A 48 30.24 -4.65 -28.46
CA ALA A 48 29.39 -4.70 -27.26
C ALA A 48 28.02 -4.11 -27.55
N VAL A 49 27.05 -4.39 -26.67
CA VAL A 49 25.66 -3.94 -26.79
C VAL A 49 25.27 -3.13 -25.56
N VAL A 50 24.59 -2.01 -25.75
CA VAL A 50 23.93 -1.25 -24.68
C VAL A 50 22.42 -1.41 -24.87
N LEU A 51 21.76 -2.00 -23.89
CA LEU A 51 20.30 -2.09 -23.84
C LEU A 51 19.74 -0.91 -23.04
N THR A 52 18.97 -0.07 -23.72
CA THR A 52 18.24 1.08 -23.16
C THR A 52 16.73 0.91 -23.44
N CYS A 53 15.92 1.74 -22.81
CA CYS A 53 14.47 1.76 -23.00
C CYS A 53 13.97 3.18 -23.25
N ALA A 54 12.94 3.33 -24.07
CA ALA A 54 12.21 4.58 -24.23
C ALA A 54 11.23 4.79 -23.06
N GLY A 55 10.69 6.00 -22.94
CA GLY A 55 9.66 6.33 -21.95
C GLY A 55 10.21 6.53 -20.53
N ARG A 56 9.40 6.16 -19.52
CA ARG A 56 9.63 6.58 -18.12
C ARG A 56 10.45 5.60 -17.29
N THR A 57 10.61 4.37 -17.75
CA THR A 57 11.27 3.29 -17.02
C THR A 57 12.10 2.45 -17.98
N PHE A 58 13.07 1.72 -17.44
CA PHE A 58 13.55 0.48 -18.05
C PHE A 58 12.38 -0.53 -18.10
N ILE A 59 12.66 -1.82 -17.97
CA ILE A 59 11.65 -2.87 -17.91
C ILE A 59 11.07 -2.96 -16.49
N ALA A 60 9.79 -2.59 -16.31
CA ALA A 60 9.15 -2.63 -14.99
C ALA A 60 8.14 -3.78 -14.85
N GLY A 61 8.63 -5.00 -15.06
CA GLY A 61 7.92 -6.25 -14.79
C GLY A 61 7.38 -6.99 -16.02
N ALA A 62 6.64 -8.07 -15.74
CA ALA A 62 5.98 -8.89 -16.74
C ALA A 62 4.70 -8.21 -17.29
N ASP A 63 4.27 -8.64 -18.47
CA ASP A 63 3.00 -8.17 -19.03
C ASP A 63 1.82 -8.78 -18.29
N VAL A 64 1.07 -7.92 -17.61
CA VAL A 64 -0.10 -8.29 -16.82
C VAL A 64 -1.21 -8.90 -17.66
N ARG A 65 -1.25 -8.63 -18.98
CA ARG A 65 -2.23 -9.20 -19.92
C ARG A 65 -1.95 -10.67 -20.21
N GLU A 66 -0.72 -11.13 -19.98
CA GLU A 66 -0.32 -12.52 -20.15
C GLU A 66 -0.59 -13.36 -18.88
N PHE A 67 -1.02 -12.73 -17.79
CA PHE A 67 -1.30 -13.45 -16.55
C PHE A 67 -2.52 -14.36 -16.73
N GLY A 68 -2.36 -15.64 -16.37
CA GLY A 68 -3.40 -16.65 -16.54
C GLY A 68 -3.43 -17.31 -17.93
N GLN A 69 -2.62 -16.83 -18.88
CA GLN A 69 -2.49 -17.45 -20.21
C GLN A 69 -1.44 -18.58 -20.21
N PRO A 70 -1.51 -19.53 -21.16
CA PRO A 70 -0.45 -20.50 -21.38
C PRO A 70 0.90 -19.80 -21.64
N PRO A 71 2.01 -20.33 -21.11
CA PRO A 71 3.32 -19.74 -21.34
C PRO A 71 3.75 -19.91 -22.81
N VAL A 72 4.38 -18.88 -23.36
CA VAL A 72 4.83 -18.84 -24.77
C VAL A 72 6.33 -18.61 -24.83
N GLU A 73 7.01 -19.45 -25.62
CA GLU A 73 8.44 -19.37 -25.88
C GLU A 73 8.82 -18.12 -26.71
N PRO A 74 9.99 -17.49 -26.47
CA PRO A 74 10.99 -17.89 -25.49
C PRO A 74 10.54 -17.47 -24.09
N HIS A 75 10.73 -18.34 -23.09
CA HIS A 75 10.47 -17.92 -21.71
C HIS A 75 11.53 -16.92 -21.25
N LEU A 76 11.19 -16.17 -20.20
CA LEU A 76 12.12 -15.17 -19.67
C LEU A 76 13.47 -15.77 -19.21
N PRO A 77 13.55 -16.93 -18.52
CA PRO A 77 14.83 -17.55 -18.19
C PRO A 77 15.72 -17.78 -19.40
N ASP A 78 15.13 -18.18 -20.52
CA ASP A 78 15.85 -18.48 -21.76
C ASP A 78 16.43 -17.18 -22.34
N VAL A 79 15.65 -16.09 -22.36
CA VAL A 79 16.14 -14.76 -22.78
C VAL A 79 17.29 -14.28 -21.89
N VAL A 80 17.17 -14.42 -20.56
CA VAL A 80 18.23 -14.03 -19.63
C VAL A 80 19.50 -14.84 -19.89
N ALA A 81 19.38 -16.15 -20.10
CA ALA A 81 20.52 -17.02 -20.44
C ALA A 81 21.13 -16.66 -21.81
N ARG A 82 20.29 -16.34 -22.81
CA ARG A 82 20.75 -15.94 -24.15
C ARG A 82 21.58 -14.65 -24.13
N LEU A 83 21.16 -13.67 -23.33
CA LEU A 83 21.89 -12.40 -23.16
C LEU A 83 23.20 -12.60 -22.39
N GLU A 84 23.22 -13.44 -21.36
CA GLU A 84 24.44 -13.71 -20.58
C GLU A 84 25.47 -14.49 -21.40
N GLY A 85 25.00 -15.43 -22.21
CA GLY A 85 25.80 -16.24 -23.12
C GLY A 85 26.06 -15.61 -24.49
N ALA A 86 25.67 -14.36 -24.72
CA ALA A 86 25.95 -13.66 -25.97
C ALA A 86 27.47 -13.52 -26.19
N ALA A 87 27.90 -13.60 -27.45
CA ALA A 87 29.31 -13.48 -27.81
C ALA A 87 29.85 -12.06 -27.56
N LYS A 88 28.98 -11.06 -27.63
CA LYS A 88 29.28 -9.66 -27.31
C LYS A 88 28.75 -9.32 -25.90
N PRO A 89 29.50 -8.64 -25.03
CA PRO A 89 28.99 -8.24 -23.72
C PRO A 89 27.86 -7.22 -23.84
N TRP A 90 26.76 -7.48 -23.12
CA TRP A 90 25.64 -6.55 -22.99
C TRP A 90 25.77 -5.68 -21.73
N VAL A 91 25.37 -4.41 -21.84
CA VAL A 91 25.29 -3.42 -20.76
C VAL A 91 23.83 -2.98 -20.63
N ALA A 92 23.21 -3.21 -19.47
CA ALA A 92 21.89 -2.66 -19.17
C ALA A 92 22.02 -1.21 -18.69
N ALA A 93 21.40 -0.27 -19.40
CA ALA A 93 21.34 1.15 -19.04
C ALA A 93 19.98 1.48 -18.42
N ILE A 94 19.94 1.55 -17.08
CA ILE A 94 18.70 1.57 -16.30
C ILE A 94 18.30 3.00 -15.91
N HIS A 95 17.18 3.49 -16.45
CA HIS A 95 16.48 4.68 -15.94
C HIS A 95 15.12 4.32 -15.34
N GLY A 96 14.58 5.19 -14.49
CA GLY A 96 13.30 4.93 -13.82
C GLY A 96 13.33 3.63 -13.01
N ALA A 97 12.53 2.64 -13.37
CA ALA A 97 12.42 1.38 -12.63
C ALA A 97 12.85 0.17 -13.47
N ALA A 98 13.68 -0.72 -12.90
CA ALA A 98 13.92 -2.08 -13.38
C ALA A 98 13.44 -3.08 -12.32
N LEU A 99 12.27 -3.68 -12.53
CA LEU A 99 11.57 -4.46 -11.51
C LEU A 99 11.25 -5.87 -11.99
N GLY A 100 11.40 -6.83 -11.08
CA GLY A 100 11.15 -8.25 -11.32
C GLY A 100 11.93 -8.75 -12.52
N GLY A 101 11.22 -9.31 -13.50
CA GLY A 101 11.79 -9.73 -14.78
C GLY A 101 12.69 -8.71 -15.48
N GLY A 102 12.45 -7.41 -15.31
CA GLY A 102 13.33 -6.39 -15.88
C GLY A 102 14.71 -6.32 -15.22
N LEU A 103 14.77 -6.51 -13.90
CA LEU A 103 16.05 -6.66 -13.21
C LEU A 103 16.68 -8.01 -13.55
N GLU A 104 15.90 -9.08 -13.75
CA GLU A 104 16.41 -10.38 -14.20
C GLU A 104 17.09 -10.28 -15.58
N VAL A 105 16.49 -9.55 -16.53
CA VAL A 105 17.14 -9.22 -17.83
C VAL A 105 18.42 -8.43 -17.64
N ALA A 106 18.42 -7.44 -16.75
CA ALA A 106 19.61 -6.65 -16.47
C ALA A 106 20.73 -7.47 -15.80
N MET A 107 20.38 -8.47 -14.98
CA MET A 107 21.34 -9.43 -14.40
C MET A 107 21.88 -10.43 -15.43
N GLY A 108 21.15 -10.69 -16.52
CA GLY A 108 21.66 -11.42 -17.68
C GLY A 108 22.68 -10.62 -18.49
N CYS A 109 22.71 -9.29 -18.38
CA CYS A 109 23.73 -8.47 -19.02
C CYS A 109 25.08 -8.62 -18.29
N ARG A 110 26.21 -8.38 -19.00
CA ARG A 110 27.54 -8.39 -18.38
C ARG A 110 27.68 -7.27 -17.35
N PHE A 111 27.17 -6.08 -17.68
CA PHE A 111 27.20 -4.90 -16.81
C PHE A 111 25.81 -4.28 -16.66
N ARG A 112 25.60 -3.57 -15.55
CA ARG A 112 24.40 -2.79 -15.21
C ARG A 112 24.84 -1.39 -14.79
N VAL A 113 24.45 -0.38 -15.55
CA VAL A 113 24.65 1.02 -15.20
C VAL A 113 23.31 1.70 -15.04
N ALA A 114 23.21 2.72 -14.18
CA ALA A 114 21.92 3.35 -13.91
C ALA A 114 22.01 4.88 -13.79
N ALA A 115 20.90 5.56 -14.06
CA ALA A 115 20.72 6.95 -13.67
C ALA A 115 20.61 7.09 -12.14
N PRO A 116 20.96 8.24 -11.53
CA PRO A 116 20.89 8.43 -10.07
C PRO A 116 19.49 8.24 -9.48
N THR A 117 18.46 8.56 -10.28
CA THR A 117 17.05 8.45 -9.89
C THR A 117 16.49 7.03 -10.02
N ALA A 118 17.27 6.09 -10.56
CA ALA A 118 16.80 4.74 -10.83
C ALA A 118 16.43 3.97 -9.55
N ARG A 119 15.55 2.97 -9.72
CA ARG A 119 15.11 2.03 -8.70
C ARG A 119 15.16 0.62 -9.27
N VAL A 120 15.70 -0.32 -8.50
CA VAL A 120 15.79 -1.74 -8.89
C VAL A 120 15.21 -2.65 -7.82
N GLY A 121 14.61 -3.77 -8.20
CA GLY A 121 14.16 -4.76 -7.22
C GLY A 121 13.42 -5.96 -7.78
N LEU A 122 13.15 -6.93 -6.89
CA LEU A 122 12.45 -8.19 -7.19
C LEU A 122 11.18 -8.29 -6.32
N PRO A 123 10.08 -7.61 -6.72
CA PRO A 123 8.86 -7.50 -5.90
C PRO A 123 7.92 -8.72 -6.01
N GLU A 124 8.33 -9.82 -6.63
CA GLU A 124 7.48 -10.98 -6.90
C GLU A 124 6.77 -11.53 -5.66
N VAL A 125 7.45 -11.51 -4.50
CA VAL A 125 6.86 -11.96 -3.24
C VAL A 125 5.63 -11.16 -2.86
N THR A 126 5.54 -9.87 -3.22
CA THR A 126 4.35 -9.05 -2.97
C THR A 126 3.16 -9.42 -3.86
N LEU A 127 3.38 -10.29 -4.85
CA LEU A 127 2.36 -10.88 -5.73
C LEU A 127 2.13 -12.38 -5.41
N GLY A 128 2.73 -12.89 -4.33
CA GLY A 128 2.57 -14.28 -3.89
C GLY A 128 3.37 -15.30 -4.70
N ILE A 129 4.40 -14.85 -5.42
CA ILE A 129 5.30 -15.70 -6.22
C ILE A 129 6.76 -15.40 -5.88
N VAL A 130 7.68 -16.25 -6.34
CA VAL A 130 9.13 -15.96 -6.28
C VAL A 130 9.59 -15.34 -7.62
N PRO A 131 10.80 -14.76 -7.72
CA PRO A 131 11.41 -14.50 -9.03
C PRO A 131 11.43 -15.78 -9.87
N GLY A 132 11.27 -15.66 -11.18
CA GLY A 132 11.01 -16.80 -12.06
C GLY A 132 11.96 -16.92 -13.24
N ALA A 133 12.97 -16.06 -13.34
CA ALA A 133 13.98 -16.02 -14.39
C ALA A 133 15.37 -15.64 -13.84
N SER A 134 15.79 -16.35 -12.80
CA SER A 134 17.07 -16.32 -12.07
C SER A 134 17.22 -15.30 -10.95
N GLY A 135 16.18 -14.57 -10.56
CA GLY A 135 16.28 -13.58 -9.49
C GLY A 135 16.77 -14.15 -8.15
N THR A 136 16.45 -15.39 -7.81
CA THR A 136 16.95 -16.08 -6.60
C THR A 136 18.33 -16.70 -6.79
N VAL A 137 18.81 -16.81 -8.03
CA VAL A 137 20.07 -17.50 -8.37
C VAL A 137 21.21 -16.52 -8.67
N ARG A 138 20.97 -15.51 -9.52
CA ARG A 138 22.00 -14.53 -9.92
C ARG A 138 22.18 -13.41 -8.90
N THR A 139 21.12 -13.00 -8.19
CA THR A 139 21.23 -11.95 -7.16
C THR A 139 22.29 -12.26 -6.09
N PRO A 140 22.30 -13.43 -5.41
CA PRO A 140 23.31 -13.71 -4.39
C PRO A 140 24.74 -13.78 -4.96
N ARG A 141 24.91 -14.09 -6.26
CA ARG A 141 26.21 -14.09 -6.96
C ARG A 141 26.70 -12.68 -7.34
N LEU A 142 25.81 -11.68 -7.31
CA LEU A 142 26.14 -10.28 -7.56
C LEU A 142 26.36 -9.50 -6.26
N VAL A 143 25.46 -9.67 -5.27
CA VAL A 143 25.43 -8.82 -4.06
C VAL A 143 25.79 -9.55 -2.77
N GLY A 144 26.06 -10.86 -2.85
CA GLY A 144 26.19 -11.72 -1.67
C GLY A 144 24.84 -12.13 -1.07
N MET A 145 24.84 -13.20 -0.27
CA MET A 145 23.61 -13.85 0.18
C MET A 145 22.75 -12.97 1.10
N ALA A 146 23.34 -12.25 2.05
CA ALA A 146 22.60 -11.42 3.00
C ALA A 146 21.79 -10.30 2.29
N ALA A 147 22.42 -9.62 1.34
CA ALA A 147 21.79 -8.58 0.55
C ALA A 147 20.72 -9.15 -0.40
N ALA A 148 20.95 -10.36 -0.96
CA ALA A 148 19.97 -11.05 -1.79
C ALA A 148 18.72 -11.46 -1.00
N VAL A 149 18.88 -12.00 0.22
CA VAL A 149 17.76 -12.30 1.12
C VAL A 149 16.94 -11.04 1.41
N ASP A 150 17.59 -9.92 1.74
CA ASP A 150 16.88 -8.65 1.96
C ASP A 150 16.09 -8.21 0.72
N LEU A 151 16.70 -8.23 -0.46
CA LEU A 151 16.08 -7.76 -1.70
C LEU A 151 14.88 -8.62 -2.11
N VAL A 152 15.07 -9.94 -2.15
CA VAL A 152 14.10 -10.88 -2.72
C VAL A 152 12.94 -11.14 -1.75
N THR A 153 13.23 -11.38 -0.46
CA THR A 153 12.18 -11.79 0.50
C THR A 153 11.34 -10.61 0.97
N SER A 154 11.84 -9.37 0.87
CA SER A 154 11.09 -8.17 1.23
C SER A 154 10.28 -7.56 0.07
N GLY A 155 10.68 -7.84 -1.18
CA GLY A 155 10.11 -7.23 -2.37
C GLY A 155 10.32 -5.72 -2.47
N ARG A 156 11.19 -5.12 -1.66
CA ARG A 156 11.44 -3.66 -1.66
C ARG A 156 12.29 -3.24 -2.85
N HIS A 157 12.10 -2.00 -3.28
CA HIS A 157 12.93 -1.39 -4.31
C HIS A 157 14.13 -0.69 -3.67
N TRP A 158 15.32 -0.89 -4.23
CA TRP A 158 16.54 -0.19 -3.81
C TRP A 158 16.80 1.04 -4.69
N PRO A 159 17.14 2.20 -4.09
CA PRO A 159 17.75 3.32 -4.80
C PRO A 159 19.04 2.91 -5.50
N ALA A 160 19.34 3.56 -6.62
CA ALA A 160 20.57 3.32 -7.40
C ALA A 160 21.84 3.36 -6.53
N ALA A 161 21.93 4.31 -5.58
CA ALA A 161 23.06 4.41 -4.66
C ALA A 161 23.25 3.15 -3.80
N LYS A 162 22.18 2.63 -3.18
CA LYS A 162 22.23 1.37 -2.40
C LYS A 162 22.57 0.18 -3.29
N ALA A 163 22.01 0.13 -4.50
CA ALA A 163 22.25 -0.96 -5.43
C ALA A 163 23.70 -0.97 -5.95
N LEU A 164 24.32 0.21 -6.11
CA LEU A 164 25.75 0.35 -6.43
C LEU A 164 26.62 -0.12 -5.25
N GLU A 165 26.33 0.34 -4.03
CA GLU A 165 27.06 -0.05 -2.82
C GLU A 165 27.03 -1.58 -2.61
N ALA A 166 25.90 -2.21 -2.88
CA ALA A 166 25.73 -3.65 -2.78
C ALA A 166 26.36 -4.45 -3.93
N GLY A 167 26.84 -3.80 -5.01
CA GLY A 167 27.39 -4.47 -6.19
C GLY A 167 26.36 -4.98 -7.20
N LEU A 168 25.08 -4.62 -7.05
CA LEU A 168 24.04 -4.95 -8.02
C LEU A 168 24.18 -4.13 -9.30
N LEU A 169 24.64 -2.88 -9.15
CA LEU A 169 25.00 -1.99 -10.25
C LEU A 169 26.52 -1.84 -10.31
N ASP A 170 27.04 -1.75 -11.54
CA ASP A 170 28.47 -1.53 -11.81
C ASP A 170 28.81 -0.03 -11.81
N ALA A 171 27.86 0.85 -12.16
CA ALA A 171 28.02 2.30 -12.07
C ALA A 171 26.68 3.05 -11.97
N VAL A 172 26.73 4.23 -11.37
CA VAL A 172 25.69 5.26 -11.48
C VAL A 172 26.25 6.41 -12.31
N LEU A 173 25.54 6.80 -13.37
CA LEU A 173 26.02 7.72 -14.40
C LEU A 173 25.13 8.96 -14.48
N ASP A 174 25.73 10.14 -14.46
CA ASP A 174 25.04 11.42 -14.65
C ASP A 174 24.91 11.80 -16.14
N GLY A 175 24.00 12.73 -16.42
CA GLY A 175 23.79 13.27 -17.77
C GLY A 175 22.92 12.37 -18.67
N ASP A 176 23.20 12.38 -19.98
CA ASP A 176 22.54 11.48 -20.93
C ASP A 176 23.00 10.04 -20.67
N LEU A 177 22.10 9.24 -20.11
CA LEU A 177 22.39 7.86 -19.73
C LEU A 177 22.81 7.00 -20.92
N THR A 178 22.26 7.24 -22.12
CA THR A 178 22.57 6.43 -23.30
C THR A 178 24.00 6.66 -23.73
N GLU A 179 24.41 7.92 -23.89
CA GLU A 179 25.79 8.27 -24.25
C GLU A 179 26.78 7.85 -23.16
N ALA A 180 26.43 8.07 -21.89
CA ALA A 180 27.27 7.68 -20.76
C ALA A 180 27.46 6.15 -20.70
N ALA A 181 26.42 5.35 -20.95
CA ALA A 181 26.48 3.90 -21.00
C ALA A 181 27.30 3.39 -22.20
N MET A 182 27.19 4.02 -23.37
CA MET A 182 28.05 3.72 -24.51
C MET A 182 29.53 4.02 -24.20
N GLY A 183 29.81 5.15 -23.55
CA GLY A 183 31.16 5.48 -23.05
C GLY A 183 31.67 4.47 -22.02
N PHE A 184 30.81 4.01 -21.11
CA PHE A 184 31.14 2.93 -20.17
C PHE A 184 31.49 1.63 -20.91
N ALA A 185 30.68 1.21 -21.88
CA ALA A 185 30.91 -0.01 -22.66
C ALA A 185 32.27 0.02 -23.39
N ARG A 186 32.65 1.16 -23.97
CA ARG A 186 33.97 1.33 -24.63
C ARG A 186 35.12 1.10 -23.64
N ARG A 187 35.06 1.73 -22.47
CA ARG A 187 36.09 1.56 -21.42
C ARG A 187 36.12 0.15 -20.82
N ALA A 188 34.96 -0.49 -20.71
CA ALA A 188 34.86 -1.85 -20.20
C ALA A 188 35.56 -2.88 -21.11
N LEU A 189 35.56 -2.64 -22.43
CA LEU A 189 36.26 -3.48 -23.41
C LEU A 189 37.79 -3.33 -23.38
N GLU A 190 38.33 -2.35 -22.68
CA GLU A 190 39.79 -2.15 -22.51
C GLU A 190 40.38 -3.03 -21.39
N LYS A 191 39.52 -3.76 -20.66
CA LYS A 191 39.89 -4.60 -19.53
C LYS A 191 39.35 -6.01 -19.73
N ASP A 192 39.86 -6.96 -18.94
CA ASP A 192 39.27 -8.29 -18.85
C ASP A 192 37.82 -8.17 -18.35
N LEU A 193 36.91 -8.82 -19.07
CA LEU A 193 35.51 -8.83 -18.71
C LEU A 193 35.33 -9.65 -17.43
N PRO A 194 34.49 -9.20 -16.47
CA PRO A 194 34.21 -10.01 -15.29
C PRO A 194 33.48 -11.29 -15.70
N ASP A 195 33.58 -12.33 -14.88
CA ASP A 195 32.80 -13.55 -15.11
C ASP A 195 31.29 -13.25 -15.19
N PRO A 196 30.56 -13.97 -16.06
CA PRO A 196 29.10 -13.88 -16.10
C PRO A 196 28.52 -14.19 -14.72
N ALA A 197 27.36 -13.62 -14.39
CA ALA A 197 26.79 -13.71 -13.05
C ALA A 197 26.56 -15.17 -12.64
N SER A 198 26.21 -16.05 -13.58
CA SER A 198 26.04 -17.49 -13.36
C SER A 198 27.32 -18.24 -12.94
N ALA A 199 28.51 -17.77 -13.34
CA ALA A 199 29.78 -18.41 -13.05
C ALA A 199 30.47 -17.86 -11.79
N ARG A 200 29.98 -16.74 -11.24
CA ARG A 200 30.56 -16.15 -10.03
C ARG A 200 30.36 -17.09 -8.83
N PRO A 201 31.38 -17.25 -7.97
CA PRO A 201 31.30 -18.14 -6.82
C PRO A 201 30.28 -17.60 -5.81
N LEU A 202 29.64 -18.52 -5.09
CA LEU A 202 28.75 -18.20 -3.99
C LEU A 202 29.15 -19.03 -2.78
N SER A 203 29.40 -18.37 -1.66
CA SER A 203 29.71 -19.05 -0.40
C SER A 203 28.42 -19.49 0.30
N PRO A 204 28.41 -20.70 0.90
CA PRO A 204 27.29 -21.13 1.73
C PRO A 204 27.21 -20.27 3.00
N MET A 205 26.00 -20.18 3.56
CA MET A 205 25.74 -19.47 4.82
C MET A 205 25.56 -20.46 5.97
N PRO A 206 25.93 -20.09 7.22
CA PRO A 206 25.72 -20.94 8.39
C PRO A 206 24.23 -21.09 8.72
N GLU A 207 23.84 -22.15 9.43
CA GLU A 207 22.43 -22.46 9.71
C GLU A 207 21.73 -21.36 10.54
N GLU A 208 22.48 -20.65 11.40
CA GLU A 208 21.97 -19.55 12.21
C GLU A 208 21.45 -18.40 11.33
N PHE A 209 22.11 -18.15 10.19
CA PHE A 209 21.67 -17.14 9.23
C PHE A 209 20.30 -17.51 8.64
N TRP A 210 20.12 -18.76 8.21
CA TRP A 210 18.87 -19.24 7.65
C TRP A 210 17.73 -19.25 8.66
N THR A 211 18.04 -19.60 9.91
CA THR A 211 17.07 -19.56 11.01
C THR A 211 16.54 -18.14 11.24
N GLU A 212 17.42 -17.14 11.26
CA GLU A 212 17.00 -15.74 11.48
C GLU A 212 16.32 -15.13 10.25
N ALA A 213 16.81 -15.45 9.05
CA ALA A 213 16.17 -15.05 7.80
C ALA A 213 14.74 -15.63 7.70
N ARG A 214 14.52 -16.89 8.11
CA ARG A 214 13.21 -17.53 8.12
C ARG A 214 12.22 -16.81 9.04
N LYS A 215 12.64 -16.44 10.27
CA LYS A 215 11.81 -15.65 11.19
C LYS A 215 11.41 -14.31 10.58
N THR A 216 12.33 -13.65 9.88
CA THR A 216 12.06 -12.36 9.23
C THR A 216 11.10 -12.51 8.06
N ALA A 217 11.33 -13.48 7.17
CA ALA A 217 10.47 -13.77 6.01
C ALA A 217 9.05 -14.18 6.43
N ALA A 218 8.91 -14.95 7.52
CA ALA A 218 7.61 -15.38 8.05
C ALA A 218 6.70 -14.22 8.49
N ARG A 219 7.26 -13.03 8.81
CA ARG A 219 6.48 -11.85 9.22
C ARG A 219 5.55 -11.33 8.12
N ALA A 220 5.76 -11.71 6.86
CA ALA A 220 4.88 -11.34 5.75
C ALA A 220 3.51 -12.03 5.82
N GLY A 221 3.40 -13.17 6.52
CA GLY A 221 2.13 -13.88 6.73
C GLY A 221 1.65 -14.76 5.58
N HIS A 222 2.43 -14.90 4.50
CA HIS A 222 2.11 -15.75 3.34
C HIS A 222 3.34 -16.54 2.86
N ALA A 223 3.15 -17.53 1.99
CA ALA A 223 4.18 -18.53 1.68
C ALA A 223 5.37 -18.01 0.85
N ALA A 224 5.16 -17.03 -0.03
CA ALA A 224 6.14 -16.66 -1.05
C ALA A 224 7.52 -16.19 -0.52
N PRO A 225 7.65 -15.37 0.54
CA PRO A 225 8.95 -14.98 1.11
C PRO A 225 9.74 -16.16 1.68
N LEU A 226 9.05 -17.14 2.27
CA LEU A 226 9.69 -18.35 2.78
C LEU A 226 10.17 -19.25 1.63
N ALA A 227 9.33 -19.40 0.60
CA ALA A 227 9.71 -20.15 -0.60
C ALA A 227 10.87 -19.49 -1.36
N ALA A 228 10.90 -18.15 -1.41
CA ALA A 228 12.03 -17.39 -1.97
C ALA A 228 13.32 -17.63 -1.17
N LEU A 229 13.23 -17.68 0.16
CA LEU A 229 14.36 -17.98 1.03
C LEU A 229 14.88 -19.41 0.78
N ASP A 230 14.00 -20.38 0.60
CA ASP A 230 14.37 -21.76 0.27
C ASP A 230 15.07 -21.84 -1.10
N CYS A 231 14.62 -21.07 -2.11
CA CYS A 231 15.30 -20.96 -3.40
C CYS A 231 16.70 -20.34 -3.27
N LEU A 232 16.84 -19.28 -2.46
CA LEU A 232 18.14 -18.64 -2.19
C LEU A 232 19.11 -19.59 -1.50
N ARG A 233 18.64 -20.38 -0.53
CA ARG A 233 19.45 -21.41 0.13
C ARG A 233 19.94 -22.45 -0.88
N CYS A 234 19.02 -22.99 -1.69
CA CYS A 234 19.35 -23.90 -2.77
C CYS A 234 20.41 -23.31 -3.73
N ALA A 235 20.31 -22.02 -4.06
CA ALA A 235 21.27 -21.34 -4.93
C ALA A 235 22.72 -21.35 -4.39
N SER A 236 22.91 -21.45 -3.07
CA SER A 236 24.22 -21.56 -2.41
C SER A 236 24.70 -22.98 -2.10
N GLU A 237 23.79 -23.95 -2.07
CA GLU A 237 24.07 -25.34 -1.67
C GLU A 237 24.09 -26.32 -2.86
N ALA A 238 23.47 -25.95 -3.98
CA ALA A 238 23.31 -26.79 -5.17
C ALA A 238 23.98 -26.18 -6.43
N PRO A 239 24.26 -27.01 -7.46
CA PRO A 239 24.71 -26.53 -8.76
C PRO A 239 23.75 -25.52 -9.40
N PHE A 240 24.29 -24.60 -10.21
CA PHE A 240 23.51 -23.52 -10.83
C PHE A 240 22.25 -24.01 -11.56
N ALA A 241 22.37 -25.08 -12.35
CA ALA A 241 21.24 -25.63 -13.11
C ALA A 241 20.12 -26.17 -12.20
N GLU A 242 20.48 -26.79 -11.07
CA GLU A 242 19.51 -27.29 -10.08
C GLU A 242 18.81 -26.14 -9.36
N ALA A 243 19.55 -25.10 -8.97
CA ALA A 243 18.98 -23.90 -8.37
C ALA A 243 18.00 -23.18 -9.32
N MET A 244 18.35 -23.07 -10.61
CA MET A 244 17.46 -22.54 -11.64
C MET A 244 16.18 -23.39 -11.80
N ALA A 245 16.30 -24.72 -11.79
CA ALA A 245 15.16 -25.62 -11.85
C ALA A 245 14.26 -25.47 -10.61
N LYS A 246 14.86 -25.40 -9.41
CA LYS A 246 14.14 -25.21 -8.15
C LYS A 246 13.36 -23.91 -8.10
N GLU A 247 13.97 -22.81 -8.53
CA GLU A 247 13.29 -21.52 -8.65
C GLU A 247 12.09 -21.63 -9.59
N ARG A 248 12.29 -22.22 -10.77
CA ARG A 248 11.23 -22.33 -11.78
C ARG A 248 10.07 -23.19 -11.31
N GLU A 249 10.35 -24.34 -10.71
CA GLU A 249 9.34 -25.21 -10.10
C GLU A 249 8.54 -24.46 -9.03
N THR A 250 9.24 -23.76 -8.13
CA THR A 250 8.62 -22.99 -7.04
C THR A 250 7.74 -21.86 -7.58
N PHE A 251 8.21 -21.13 -8.59
CA PHE A 251 7.43 -20.10 -9.28
C PHE A 251 6.12 -20.67 -9.83
N LEU A 252 6.19 -21.80 -10.56
CA LEU A 252 5.03 -22.42 -11.18
C LEU A 252 4.04 -22.98 -10.15
N ALA A 253 4.54 -23.52 -9.03
CA ALA A 253 3.73 -24.04 -7.94
C ALA A 253 2.98 -22.95 -7.17
N LEU A 254 3.61 -21.79 -6.95
CA LEU A 254 2.99 -20.67 -6.23
C LEU A 254 1.96 -19.90 -7.07
N ARG A 255 2.20 -19.76 -8.37
CA ARG A 255 1.38 -18.95 -9.29
C ARG A 255 -0.14 -19.24 -9.24
N PRO A 256 -0.64 -20.49 -9.17
CA PRO A 256 -2.06 -20.78 -9.11
C PRO A 256 -2.66 -20.68 -7.70
N THR A 257 -1.86 -20.51 -6.64
CA THR A 257 -2.36 -20.54 -5.26
C THR A 257 -3.37 -19.42 -4.97
N PRO A 258 -4.34 -19.63 -4.06
CA PRO A 258 -5.26 -18.58 -3.62
C PRO A 258 -4.55 -17.33 -3.09
N GLU A 259 -3.42 -17.50 -2.38
CA GLU A 259 -2.62 -16.36 -1.89
C GLU A 259 -2.05 -15.50 -3.01
N ALA A 260 -1.51 -16.13 -4.08
CA ALA A 260 -1.01 -15.41 -5.24
C ALA A 260 -2.14 -14.75 -6.07
N GLN A 261 -3.32 -15.38 -6.13
CA GLN A 261 -4.49 -14.76 -6.75
C GLN A 261 -4.95 -13.53 -5.96
N ALA A 262 -5.06 -13.64 -4.64
CA ALA A 262 -5.40 -12.55 -3.73
C ALA A 262 -4.43 -11.37 -3.82
N LEU A 263 -3.11 -11.62 -3.74
CA LEU A 263 -2.11 -10.55 -3.79
C LEU A 263 -2.09 -9.84 -5.15
N ARG A 264 -2.32 -10.56 -6.25
CA ARG A 264 -2.47 -9.95 -7.58
C ARG A 264 -3.75 -9.13 -7.70
N HIS A 265 -4.89 -9.63 -7.19
CA HIS A 265 -6.14 -8.87 -7.11
C HIS A 265 -5.92 -7.52 -6.41
N VAL A 266 -5.31 -7.55 -5.23
CA VAL A 266 -4.99 -6.33 -4.46
C VAL A 266 -4.06 -5.41 -5.25
N PHE A 267 -2.99 -5.93 -5.86
CA PHE A 267 -2.08 -5.13 -6.67
C PHE A 267 -2.78 -4.39 -7.82
N PHE A 268 -3.70 -5.05 -8.52
CA PHE A 268 -4.46 -4.42 -9.59
C PHE A 268 -5.45 -3.40 -9.06
N ALA A 269 -6.15 -3.71 -7.97
CA ALA A 269 -7.05 -2.78 -7.30
C ALA A 269 -6.32 -1.50 -6.86
N GLU A 270 -5.17 -1.63 -6.20
CA GLU A 270 -4.34 -0.50 -5.75
C GLU A 270 -3.83 0.37 -6.90
N ARG A 271 -3.54 -0.21 -8.06
CA ARG A 271 -3.10 0.54 -9.24
C ARG A 271 -4.25 1.29 -9.93
N ALA A 272 -5.47 0.73 -9.88
CA ALA A 272 -6.65 1.31 -10.51
C ALA A 272 -7.26 2.43 -9.66
N ALA A 273 -7.38 2.23 -8.34
CA ALA A 273 -8.11 3.13 -7.44
C ALA A 273 -7.69 4.61 -7.50
N PRO A 274 -6.40 4.98 -7.59
CA PRO A 274 -6.00 6.39 -7.62
C PRO A 274 -6.36 7.15 -8.90
N ARG A 275 -6.79 6.46 -9.96
CA ARG A 275 -7.18 7.06 -11.25
C ARG A 275 -8.43 6.35 -11.79
N PRO A 276 -9.61 6.61 -11.20
CA PRO A 276 -10.85 6.03 -11.68
C PRO A 276 -11.06 6.32 -13.16
N ALA A 277 -11.54 5.34 -13.92
CA ALA A 277 -11.73 5.48 -15.37
C ALA A 277 -12.65 6.66 -15.72
N ALA A 278 -13.69 6.91 -14.90
CA ALA A 278 -14.63 8.01 -15.05
C ALA A 278 -13.99 9.41 -14.94
N LEU A 279 -12.82 9.53 -14.32
CA LEU A 279 -12.13 10.81 -14.10
C LEU A 279 -10.85 10.96 -14.94
N LYS A 280 -10.59 10.02 -15.86
CA LYS A 280 -9.31 9.97 -16.60
C LYS A 280 -9.04 11.25 -17.40
N GLU A 281 -10.07 11.84 -17.99
CA GLU A 281 -10.00 13.04 -18.83
C GLU A 281 -10.41 14.31 -18.08
N VAL A 282 -10.64 14.22 -16.76
CA VAL A 282 -11.05 15.35 -15.91
C VAL A 282 -9.82 15.91 -15.20
N ALA A 283 -9.45 17.16 -15.53
CA ALA A 283 -8.34 17.83 -14.88
C ALA A 283 -8.70 18.22 -13.43
N PRO A 284 -7.89 17.85 -12.42
CA PRO A 284 -8.10 18.32 -11.05
C PRO A 284 -7.73 19.81 -10.93
N ARG A 285 -8.31 20.50 -9.94
CA ARG A 285 -7.89 21.84 -9.53
C ARG A 285 -6.47 21.77 -8.93
N ALA A 286 -5.68 22.80 -9.18
CA ALA A 286 -4.35 22.91 -8.59
C ALA A 286 -4.47 23.15 -7.07
N LEU A 287 -3.62 22.50 -6.29
CA LEU A 287 -3.56 22.66 -4.84
C LEU A 287 -2.15 23.11 -4.44
N GLN A 288 -2.05 24.23 -3.75
CA GLN A 288 -0.83 24.73 -3.14
C GLN A 288 -1.05 25.06 -1.66
N ARG A 289 -2.21 25.65 -1.31
CA ARG A 289 -2.54 26.05 0.06
C ARG A 289 -3.80 25.34 0.57
N VAL A 290 -3.67 24.72 1.74
CA VAL A 290 -4.72 23.96 2.41
C VAL A 290 -5.06 24.60 3.77
N GLY A 291 -6.34 24.88 3.98
CA GLY A 291 -6.88 25.17 5.32
C GLY A 291 -7.25 23.89 6.05
N VAL A 292 -6.95 23.79 7.34
CA VAL A 292 -7.45 22.71 8.21
C VAL A 292 -8.16 23.35 9.40
N ILE A 293 -9.43 22.99 9.62
CA ILE A 293 -10.22 23.53 10.73
C ILE A 293 -10.24 22.54 11.88
N GLY A 294 -9.73 22.95 13.04
CA GLY A 294 -9.55 22.13 14.23
C GLY A 294 -8.16 21.49 14.29
N GLY A 295 -7.43 21.73 15.38
CA GLY A 295 -6.08 21.24 15.67
C GLY A 295 -6.02 20.04 16.61
N GLY A 296 -7.15 19.33 16.79
CA GLY A 296 -7.19 18.06 17.51
C GLY A 296 -6.43 16.95 16.77
N THR A 297 -6.50 15.71 17.28
CA THR A 297 -5.74 14.56 16.75
C THR A 297 -5.89 14.36 15.24
N MET A 298 -7.11 14.49 14.71
CA MET A 298 -7.36 14.34 13.27
C MET A 298 -6.77 15.51 12.47
N GLY A 299 -7.13 16.74 12.82
CA GLY A 299 -6.64 17.92 12.10
C GLY A 299 -5.13 18.08 12.13
N ALA A 300 -4.47 17.81 13.26
CA ALA A 300 -3.01 17.80 13.33
C ALA A 300 -2.39 16.73 12.41
N GLY A 301 -3.00 15.54 12.34
CA GLY A 301 -2.57 14.48 11.43
C GLY A 301 -2.78 14.82 9.94
N ILE A 302 -3.89 15.48 9.61
CA ILE A 302 -4.20 15.94 8.24
C ILE A 302 -3.21 17.05 7.84
N ALA A 303 -3.00 18.04 8.69
CA ALA A 303 -2.02 19.12 8.48
C ALA A 303 -0.61 18.56 8.24
N ALA A 304 -0.17 17.61 9.08
CA ALA A 304 1.13 16.95 8.92
C ALA A 304 1.24 16.20 7.57
N ALA A 305 0.18 15.49 7.15
CA ALA A 305 0.16 14.80 5.87
C ALA A 305 0.24 15.78 4.68
N CYS A 306 -0.48 16.90 4.73
CA CYS A 306 -0.42 17.94 3.70
C CYS A 306 0.98 18.57 3.60
N ARG A 307 1.63 18.88 4.72
CA ARG A 307 3.02 19.39 4.74
C ARG A 307 4.02 18.38 4.19
N GLU A 308 3.84 17.08 4.49
CA GLU A 308 4.68 16.02 3.91
C GLU A 308 4.56 15.93 2.38
N ALA A 309 3.39 16.28 1.83
CA ALA A 309 3.18 16.39 0.38
C ALA A 309 3.63 17.75 -0.22
N GLY A 310 4.18 18.66 0.59
CA GLY A 310 4.69 19.96 0.15
C GLY A 310 3.63 21.08 0.05
N LEU A 311 2.41 20.85 0.53
CA LEU A 311 1.32 21.85 0.49
C LEU A 311 1.40 22.79 1.68
N GLU A 312 1.29 24.11 1.49
CA GLU A 312 1.19 25.09 2.59
C GLU A 312 -0.07 24.81 3.42
N VAL A 313 0.03 24.93 4.74
CA VAL A 313 -1.09 24.67 5.66
C VAL A 313 -1.36 25.87 6.56
N VAL A 314 -2.63 26.27 6.62
CA VAL A 314 -3.15 27.19 7.63
C VAL A 314 -4.08 26.41 8.57
N LEU A 315 -3.69 26.28 9.84
CA LEU A 315 -4.49 25.65 10.88
C LEU A 315 -5.39 26.70 11.54
N ILE A 316 -6.71 26.47 11.53
CA ILE A 316 -7.68 27.34 12.19
C ILE A 316 -8.17 26.68 13.48
N GLU A 317 -8.14 27.44 14.57
CA GLU A 317 -8.66 27.03 15.88
C GLU A 317 -9.55 28.10 16.51
N ARG A 318 -10.34 27.71 17.50
CA ARG A 318 -11.35 28.61 18.11
C ARG A 318 -10.75 29.73 18.96
N ASP A 319 -9.56 29.51 19.52
CA ASP A 319 -8.87 30.42 20.42
C ASP A 319 -7.35 30.16 20.40
N ASP A 320 -6.57 31.13 20.88
CA ASP A 320 -5.09 31.08 20.82
C ASP A 320 -4.51 29.90 21.59
N ALA A 321 -5.15 29.48 22.68
CA ALA A 321 -4.67 28.35 23.48
C ALA A 321 -4.88 27.01 22.75
N ALA A 322 -6.03 26.85 22.09
CA ALA A 322 -6.30 25.70 21.22
C ALA A 322 -5.38 25.70 19.99
N LEU A 323 -5.15 26.88 19.40
CA LEU A 323 -4.23 27.03 18.27
C LEU A 323 -2.80 26.61 18.65
N ALA A 324 -2.28 27.10 19.77
CA ALA A 324 -0.95 26.74 20.26
C ALA A 324 -0.82 25.23 20.48
N ARG A 325 -1.84 24.58 21.07
CA ARG A 325 -1.87 23.12 21.23
C ARG A 325 -1.90 22.39 19.89
N GLY A 326 -2.71 22.86 18.93
CA GLY A 326 -2.82 22.25 17.61
C GLY A 326 -1.51 22.32 16.82
N LEU A 327 -0.87 23.49 16.78
CA LEU A 327 0.44 23.66 16.14
C LEU A 327 1.50 22.77 16.80
N ALA A 328 1.54 22.74 18.15
CA ALA A 328 2.46 21.86 18.88
C ALA A 328 2.23 20.37 18.57
N ALA A 329 0.97 19.95 18.38
CA ALA A 329 0.65 18.58 18.00
C ALA A 329 1.15 18.21 16.59
N VAL A 330 1.08 19.13 15.62
CA VAL A 330 1.66 18.93 14.28
C VAL A 330 3.19 18.84 14.39
N GLU A 331 3.81 19.72 15.15
CA GLU A 331 5.27 19.74 15.34
C GLU A 331 5.78 18.44 15.98
N ALA A 332 5.07 17.91 16.98
CA ALA A 332 5.39 16.65 17.61
C ALA A 332 5.36 15.45 16.65
N ILE A 333 4.51 15.49 15.61
CA ILE A 333 4.48 14.45 14.57
C ILE A 333 5.77 14.49 13.75
N PHE A 334 6.23 15.68 13.36
CA PHE A 334 7.49 15.87 12.63
C PHE A 334 8.70 15.45 13.47
N ASP A 335 8.73 15.86 14.74
CA ASP A 335 9.80 15.49 15.67
C ASP A 335 9.88 13.97 15.87
N GLY A 336 8.72 13.32 16.01
CA GLY A 336 8.64 11.86 16.07
C GLY A 336 9.16 11.18 14.80
N ALA A 337 8.92 11.76 13.61
CA ALA A 337 9.44 11.21 12.36
C ALA A 337 10.97 11.37 12.26
N MET A 338 11.50 12.51 12.69
CA MET A 338 12.94 12.79 12.76
C MET A 338 13.64 11.86 13.76
N ALA A 339 13.09 11.69 14.96
CA ALA A 339 13.63 10.78 15.98
C ALA A 339 13.68 9.31 15.51
N ARG A 340 12.81 8.93 14.56
CA ARG A 340 12.81 7.61 13.92
C ARG A 340 13.69 7.53 12.65
N GLY A 341 14.47 8.58 12.35
CA GLY A 341 15.34 8.65 11.18
C GLY A 341 14.59 8.71 9.84
N LYS A 342 13.30 9.06 9.83
CA LYS A 342 12.48 9.16 8.61
C LYS A 342 12.47 10.56 7.99
N LEU A 343 13.06 11.53 8.69
CA LEU A 343 13.04 12.94 8.31
C LEU A 343 14.40 13.56 8.65
N SER A 344 15.00 14.30 7.71
CA SER A 344 16.21 15.06 7.99
C SER A 344 15.87 16.34 8.76
N GLN A 345 16.86 16.96 9.40
CA GLN A 345 16.67 18.24 10.09
C GLN A 345 16.23 19.35 9.11
N ALA A 346 16.77 19.34 7.89
CA ALA A 346 16.40 20.31 6.85
C ALA A 346 14.96 20.11 6.38
N ASP A 347 14.55 18.86 6.12
CA ASP A 347 13.18 18.55 5.70
C ASP A 347 12.16 18.85 6.81
N ARG A 348 12.55 18.62 8.08
CA ARG A 348 11.77 19.02 9.25
C ARG A 348 11.53 20.53 9.22
N ALA A 349 12.58 21.33 9.14
CA ALA A 349 12.47 22.80 9.14
C ALA A 349 11.57 23.28 7.99
N ALA A 350 11.77 22.76 6.78
CA ALA A 350 10.93 23.09 5.64
C ALA A 350 9.44 22.71 5.83
N ARG A 351 9.15 21.59 6.53
CA ARG A 351 7.76 21.22 6.88
C ARG A 351 7.16 22.20 7.87
N SER A 352 7.90 22.64 8.88
CA SER A 352 7.46 23.66 9.84
C SER A 352 7.25 25.03 9.20
N ASP A 353 8.14 25.46 8.30
CA ASP A 353 8.09 26.80 7.69
C ASP A 353 6.81 27.08 6.88
N GLY A 354 6.22 26.05 6.27
CA GLY A 354 4.95 26.18 5.56
C GLY A 354 3.71 25.82 6.38
N LEU A 355 3.85 25.72 7.71
CA LEU A 355 2.74 25.60 8.66
C LEU A 355 2.51 26.96 9.33
N SER A 356 1.27 27.43 9.28
CA SER A 356 0.86 28.64 10.01
C SER A 356 -0.46 28.41 10.74
N GLY A 357 -0.79 29.31 11.66
CA GLY A 357 -1.98 29.22 12.50
C GLY A 357 -2.76 30.53 12.55
N SER A 358 -4.08 30.44 12.73
CA SER A 358 -4.95 31.60 12.95
C SER A 358 -6.19 31.22 13.75
N THR A 359 -6.78 32.20 14.42
CA THR A 359 -8.13 32.10 15.00
C THR A 359 -9.20 32.74 14.11
N GLY A 360 -8.80 33.54 13.12
CA GLY A 360 -9.66 34.16 12.13
C GLY A 360 -9.73 33.39 10.80
N TYR A 361 -10.94 33.30 10.24
CA TYR A 361 -11.23 32.63 8.96
C TYR A 361 -10.79 33.45 7.74
N ASP A 362 -10.51 34.75 7.89
CA ASP A 362 -9.98 35.63 6.83
C ASP A 362 -8.69 35.09 6.19
N ARG A 363 -7.90 34.34 6.97
CA ARG A 363 -6.67 33.68 6.51
C ARG A 363 -6.92 32.55 5.49
N LEU A 364 -8.17 32.16 5.28
CA LEU A 364 -8.58 31.14 4.30
C LEU A 364 -8.96 31.72 2.93
N ALA A 365 -8.92 33.05 2.74
CA ALA A 365 -9.32 33.69 1.49
C ALA A 365 -8.55 33.18 0.25
N GLU A 366 -7.29 32.79 0.45
CA GLU A 366 -6.39 32.27 -0.58
C GLU A 366 -6.24 30.74 -0.55
N ALA A 367 -7.04 30.00 0.24
CA ALA A 367 -6.95 28.55 0.29
C ALA A 367 -7.55 27.92 -0.98
N ASP A 368 -6.87 26.90 -1.52
CA ASP A 368 -7.38 26.10 -2.65
C ASP A 368 -8.33 25.00 -2.19
N LEU A 369 -8.08 24.47 -0.99
CA LEU A 369 -8.84 23.43 -0.32
C LEU A 369 -8.93 23.75 1.17
N VAL A 370 -10.09 23.57 1.78
CA VAL A 370 -10.25 23.60 3.24
C VAL A 370 -10.86 22.31 3.74
N ILE A 371 -10.25 21.69 4.73
CA ILE A 371 -10.70 20.42 5.35
C ILE A 371 -11.17 20.71 6.78
N GLU A 372 -12.46 20.52 7.02
CA GLU A 372 -13.08 20.59 8.33
C GLU A 372 -12.81 19.29 9.11
N ALA A 373 -12.18 19.40 10.28
CA ALA A 373 -11.86 18.30 11.19
C ALA A 373 -12.16 18.65 12.67
N VAL A 374 -13.22 19.42 12.90
CA VAL A 374 -13.74 19.77 14.23
C VAL A 374 -14.55 18.62 14.84
N PHE A 375 -15.02 18.83 16.07
CA PHE A 375 -15.81 17.86 16.82
C PHE A 375 -17.02 17.34 16.03
N GLU A 376 -17.38 16.07 16.25
CA GLU A 376 -18.44 15.37 15.52
C GLU A 376 -19.84 15.79 16.00
N ASP A 377 -20.17 17.07 15.84
CA ASP A 377 -21.45 17.68 16.14
C ASP A 377 -21.97 18.48 14.93
N ALA A 378 -23.23 18.23 14.54
CA ALA A 378 -23.81 18.82 13.34
C ALA A 378 -23.98 20.34 13.44
N ALA A 379 -24.30 20.89 14.62
CA ALA A 379 -24.44 22.34 14.78
C ALA A 379 -23.08 23.04 14.67
N VAL A 380 -22.05 22.48 15.30
CA VAL A 380 -20.68 23.01 15.21
C VAL A 380 -20.18 22.97 13.76
N LYS A 381 -20.33 21.84 13.06
CA LYS A 381 -19.87 21.70 11.67
C LYS A 381 -20.63 22.63 10.72
N ARG A 382 -21.96 22.77 10.86
CA ARG A 382 -22.74 23.74 10.06
C ARG A 382 -22.27 25.18 10.27
N ALA A 383 -21.98 25.56 11.52
CA ALA A 383 -21.44 26.89 11.81
C ALA A 383 -20.08 27.12 11.13
N VAL A 384 -19.20 26.12 11.15
CA VAL A 384 -17.92 26.16 10.42
C VAL A 384 -18.16 26.34 8.91
N PHE A 385 -19.03 25.53 8.30
CA PHE A 385 -19.30 25.59 6.87
C PHE A 385 -19.93 26.93 6.42
N ALA A 386 -20.75 27.55 7.28
CA ALA A 386 -21.25 28.91 7.04
C ALA A 386 -20.10 29.94 6.98
N GLU A 387 -19.14 29.87 7.90
CA GLU A 387 -17.95 30.74 7.88
C GLU A 387 -17.07 30.46 6.65
N LEU A 388 -16.87 29.19 6.29
CA LEU A 388 -16.15 28.82 5.06
C LEU A 388 -16.81 29.41 3.80
N GLY A 389 -18.15 29.39 3.75
CA GLY A 389 -18.92 29.99 2.66
C GLY A 389 -18.70 31.50 2.52
N ARG A 390 -18.42 32.21 3.63
CA ARG A 390 -18.20 33.66 3.66
C ARG A 390 -16.76 34.06 3.36
N HIS A 391 -15.80 33.27 3.82
CA HIS A 391 -14.38 33.65 3.80
C HIS A 391 -13.57 33.01 2.67
N CYS A 392 -13.98 31.84 2.16
CA CYS A 392 -13.26 31.16 1.08
C CYS A 392 -13.72 31.66 -0.31
N ARG A 393 -12.77 31.83 -1.23
CA ARG A 393 -13.02 32.08 -2.66
C ARG A 393 -14.01 31.07 -3.26
N ALA A 394 -14.85 31.52 -4.19
CA ALA A 394 -15.98 30.76 -4.75
C ALA A 394 -15.60 29.40 -5.35
N ASP A 395 -14.35 29.22 -5.76
CA ASP A 395 -13.81 28.01 -6.38
C ASP A 395 -12.81 27.23 -5.48
N ALA A 396 -12.66 27.59 -4.21
CA ALA A 396 -11.99 26.73 -3.22
C ALA A 396 -12.78 25.45 -3.00
N VAL A 397 -12.12 24.30 -2.92
CA VAL A 397 -12.76 23.05 -2.52
C VAL A 397 -13.03 23.09 -1.01
N LEU A 398 -14.25 22.77 -0.60
CA LEU A 398 -14.63 22.70 0.81
C LEU A 398 -14.90 21.24 1.17
N ALA A 399 -14.20 20.72 2.16
CA ALA A 399 -14.30 19.33 2.54
C ALA A 399 -14.57 19.10 4.02
N THR A 400 -15.32 18.04 4.33
CA THR A 400 -15.52 17.57 5.70
C THR A 400 -14.83 16.23 5.92
N ASN A 401 -14.22 16.05 7.09
CA ASN A 401 -13.67 14.79 7.58
C ASN A 401 -14.69 14.00 8.44
N THR A 402 -15.98 14.37 8.44
CA THR A 402 -17.00 13.64 9.22
C THR A 402 -17.00 12.14 8.90
N SER A 403 -17.27 11.31 9.91
CA SER A 403 -17.30 9.85 9.80
C SER A 403 -18.72 9.29 9.86
N TYR A 404 -19.67 10.01 10.48
CA TYR A 404 -21.02 9.50 10.76
C TYR A 404 -22.14 10.47 10.41
N LEU A 405 -21.86 11.77 10.24
CA LEU A 405 -22.88 12.75 9.90
C LEU A 405 -23.11 12.78 8.39
N ASP A 406 -24.35 13.05 8.00
CA ASP A 406 -24.71 13.24 6.61
C ASP A 406 -24.11 14.56 6.07
N PRO A 407 -23.15 14.51 5.12
CA PRO A 407 -22.51 15.71 4.60
C PRO A 407 -23.49 16.71 3.98
N ARG A 408 -24.64 16.23 3.45
CA ARG A 408 -25.65 17.08 2.81
C ARG A 408 -26.21 18.13 3.79
N GLY A 409 -26.48 17.70 5.02
CA GLY A 409 -27.01 18.59 6.06
C GLY A 409 -25.96 19.53 6.65
N LEU A 410 -24.66 19.22 6.49
CA LEU A 410 -23.58 20.06 7.01
C LEU A 410 -23.31 21.28 6.15
N THR A 411 -23.58 21.16 4.84
CA THR A 411 -23.24 22.17 3.85
C THR A 411 -24.46 22.92 3.31
N GLU A 412 -25.64 22.67 3.88
CA GLU A 412 -26.89 23.32 3.49
C GLU A 412 -26.78 24.85 3.61
N GLY A 413 -27.21 25.56 2.56
CA GLY A 413 -27.19 27.03 2.50
C GLY A 413 -25.81 27.65 2.23
N VAL A 414 -24.75 26.85 2.12
CA VAL A 414 -23.42 27.35 1.73
C VAL A 414 -23.39 27.56 0.21
N PRO A 415 -22.93 28.73 -0.28
CA PRO A 415 -22.89 29.02 -1.71
C PRO A 415 -21.89 28.13 -2.46
N HIS A 416 -22.19 27.88 -3.73
CA HIS A 416 -21.42 27.01 -4.64
C HIS A 416 -21.31 25.56 -4.13
N PRO A 417 -22.44 24.83 -4.02
CA PRO A 417 -22.44 23.45 -3.52
C PRO A 417 -21.58 22.49 -4.34
N GLU A 418 -21.32 22.81 -5.60
CA GLU A 418 -20.52 22.02 -6.51
C GLU A 418 -19.05 21.87 -6.08
N ARG A 419 -18.55 22.73 -5.19
CA ARG A 419 -17.17 22.67 -4.66
C ARG A 419 -17.02 21.83 -3.40
N MET A 420 -18.07 21.16 -2.95
CA MET A 420 -18.09 20.42 -1.68
C MET A 420 -17.76 18.95 -1.87
N LEU A 421 -17.08 18.34 -0.90
CA LEU A 421 -16.68 16.93 -0.94
C LEU A 421 -16.42 16.37 0.46
N GLY A 422 -16.76 15.11 0.74
CA GLY A 422 -16.26 14.43 1.94
C GLY A 422 -14.84 13.88 1.71
N LEU A 423 -13.93 14.14 2.66
CA LEU A 423 -12.57 13.57 2.70
C LEU A 423 -12.37 12.91 4.05
N HIS A 424 -12.80 11.66 4.17
CA HIS A 424 -12.80 10.91 5.42
C HIS A 424 -11.45 10.20 5.63
N PHE A 425 -10.60 10.82 6.46
CA PHE A 425 -9.33 10.27 6.90
C PHE A 425 -9.51 9.33 8.08
N PHE A 426 -8.60 8.36 8.19
CA PHE A 426 -8.59 7.38 9.29
C PHE A 426 -7.50 7.72 10.32
N SER A 427 -7.83 7.67 11.60
CA SER A 427 -6.88 7.98 12.67
C SER A 427 -5.82 6.86 12.87
N PRO A 428 -4.53 7.19 13.05
CA PRO A 428 -3.92 8.52 12.89
C PRO A 428 -3.79 8.94 11.42
N ALA A 429 -4.26 10.14 11.07
CA ALA A 429 -4.41 10.57 9.67
C ALA A 429 -3.10 10.66 8.86
N HIS A 430 -1.95 10.88 9.50
CA HIS A 430 -0.64 10.89 8.83
C HIS A 430 -0.09 9.46 8.59
N VAL A 431 -0.61 8.45 9.28
CA VAL A 431 -0.15 7.06 9.20
C VAL A 431 -1.05 6.21 8.30
N MET A 432 -2.36 6.26 8.54
CA MET A 432 -3.32 5.37 7.87
C MET A 432 -3.37 5.66 6.37
N LYS A 433 -3.44 4.62 5.56
CA LYS A 433 -3.36 4.77 4.10
C LYS A 433 -4.71 5.07 3.47
N LEU A 434 -5.81 4.60 4.02
CA LEU A 434 -7.13 4.82 3.45
C LEU A 434 -7.57 6.29 3.50
N LEU A 435 -8.19 6.76 2.42
CA LEU A 435 -8.99 7.98 2.36
C LEU A 435 -10.30 7.66 1.63
N GLU A 436 -11.42 7.73 2.32
CA GLU A 436 -12.74 7.62 1.69
C GLU A 436 -13.15 8.99 1.14
N ILE A 437 -13.46 9.06 -0.15
CA ILE A 437 -13.83 10.27 -0.87
C ILE A 437 -15.33 10.22 -1.15
N VAL A 438 -16.08 11.17 -0.61
CA VAL A 438 -17.55 11.13 -0.58
C VAL A 438 -18.14 12.30 -1.38
N PRO A 439 -18.42 12.16 -2.69
CA PRO A 439 -19.12 13.20 -3.43
C PRO A 439 -20.52 13.45 -2.87
N LEU A 440 -20.88 14.73 -2.78
CA LEU A 440 -22.24 15.21 -2.55
C LEU A 440 -22.99 15.26 -3.88
N PRO A 441 -24.34 15.37 -3.87
CA PRO A 441 -25.15 15.34 -5.09
C PRO A 441 -24.70 16.32 -6.18
N ASP A 442 -24.25 17.51 -5.79
CA ASP A 442 -23.85 18.57 -6.72
C ASP A 442 -22.33 18.61 -6.98
N THR A 443 -21.52 17.77 -6.32
CA THR A 443 -20.05 17.80 -6.42
C THR A 443 -19.60 17.76 -7.88
N ALA A 444 -18.87 18.80 -8.30
CA ALA A 444 -18.38 18.89 -9.66
C ALA A 444 -17.32 17.80 -9.95
N PRO A 445 -17.26 17.27 -11.18
CA PRO A 445 -16.28 16.24 -11.54
C PRO A 445 -14.83 16.64 -11.26
N GLU A 446 -14.45 17.90 -11.48
CA GLU A 446 -13.10 18.39 -11.20
C GLU A 446 -12.78 18.44 -9.71
N VAL A 447 -13.79 18.62 -8.84
CA VAL A 447 -13.63 18.61 -7.38
C VAL A 447 -13.41 17.18 -6.90
N LEU A 448 -14.19 16.23 -7.42
CA LEU A 448 -13.95 14.81 -7.16
C LEU A 448 -12.54 14.38 -7.65
N ALA A 449 -12.15 14.78 -8.87
CA ALA A 449 -10.81 14.54 -9.40
C ALA A 449 -9.71 15.17 -8.52
N THR A 450 -9.98 16.34 -7.93
CA THR A 450 -9.09 17.02 -6.97
C THR A 450 -8.91 16.19 -5.71
N GLY A 451 -9.96 15.57 -5.17
CA GLY A 451 -9.86 14.63 -4.03
C GLY A 451 -8.95 13.44 -4.33
N PHE A 452 -9.10 12.81 -5.50
CA PHE A 452 -8.20 11.72 -5.92
C PHE A 452 -6.76 12.21 -6.16
N ALA A 453 -6.58 13.43 -6.68
CA ALA A 453 -5.26 14.03 -6.86
C ALA A 453 -4.56 14.31 -5.53
N LEU A 454 -5.29 14.85 -4.56
CA LEU A 454 -4.83 15.04 -3.19
C LEU A 454 -4.41 13.70 -2.58
N ALA A 455 -5.26 12.67 -2.65
CA ALA A 455 -4.95 11.34 -2.11
C ALA A 455 -3.61 10.80 -2.63
N ARG A 456 -3.35 10.95 -3.94
CA ARG A 456 -2.08 10.56 -4.56
C ARG A 456 -0.91 11.37 -4.02
N ALA A 457 -1.05 12.70 -3.91
CA ALA A 457 -0.01 13.57 -3.36
C ALA A 457 0.32 13.21 -1.91
N LEU A 458 -0.70 12.87 -1.10
CA LEU A 458 -0.57 12.44 0.29
C LEU A 458 -0.10 10.98 0.45
N GLY A 459 0.10 10.24 -0.65
CA GLY A 459 0.45 8.81 -0.61
C GLY A 459 -0.61 7.94 0.09
N LYS A 460 -1.89 8.31 -0.04
CA LYS A 460 -3.08 7.59 0.44
C LYS A 460 -3.64 6.67 -0.65
N MET A 461 -4.42 5.69 -0.22
CA MET A 461 -5.27 4.84 -1.05
C MET A 461 -6.68 5.44 -1.08
N PRO A 462 -7.06 6.14 -2.17
CA PRO A 462 -8.39 6.71 -2.28
C PRO A 462 -9.42 5.64 -2.66
N VAL A 463 -10.59 5.72 -2.05
CA VAL A 463 -11.77 4.95 -2.46
C VAL A 463 -12.97 5.89 -2.48
N GLN A 464 -13.74 5.89 -3.57
CA GLN A 464 -15.00 6.65 -3.61
C GLN A 464 -16.08 5.91 -2.83
N ALA A 465 -16.77 6.62 -1.95
CA ALA A 465 -17.90 6.10 -1.19
C ALA A 465 -19.15 6.98 -1.39
N GLY A 466 -20.33 6.37 -1.39
CA GLY A 466 -21.61 7.06 -1.31
C GLY A 466 -21.93 7.53 0.11
N ILE A 467 -22.99 8.32 0.23
CA ILE A 467 -23.42 8.90 1.51
C ILE A 467 -24.30 7.90 2.26
N CYS A 468 -23.78 7.36 3.37
CA CYS A 468 -24.54 6.65 4.40
C CYS A 468 -23.79 6.73 5.74
N GLU A 469 -24.45 6.35 6.84
CA GLU A 469 -23.82 6.31 8.16
C GLU A 469 -22.59 5.38 8.13
N GLY A 470 -21.39 5.94 8.36
CA GLY A 470 -20.15 5.17 8.38
C GLY A 470 -19.61 4.76 7.01
N PHE A 471 -20.18 5.29 5.92
CA PHE A 471 -19.75 5.06 4.53
C PHE A 471 -19.52 3.57 4.23
N ILE A 472 -18.33 3.18 3.76
CA ILE A 472 -17.99 1.77 3.50
C ILE A 472 -17.40 1.14 4.76
N GLY A 473 -16.29 1.69 5.25
CA GLY A 473 -15.47 1.04 6.25
C GLY A 473 -16.17 0.84 7.59
N ASN A 474 -16.72 1.92 8.14
CA ASN A 474 -17.29 1.95 9.49
C ASN A 474 -18.63 1.21 9.51
N ARG A 475 -19.40 1.27 8.42
CA ARG A 475 -20.64 0.50 8.27
C ARG A 475 -20.38 -1.00 8.31
N ILE A 476 -19.39 -1.50 7.55
CA ILE A 476 -19.00 -2.91 7.63
C ILE A 476 -18.45 -3.23 9.03
N LEU A 477 -17.65 -2.35 9.65
CA LEU A 477 -17.11 -2.58 11.00
C LEU A 477 -18.25 -2.75 12.03
N LYS A 478 -19.31 -1.93 11.96
CA LYS A 478 -20.51 -2.03 12.80
C LYS A 478 -21.14 -3.42 12.68
N ARG A 479 -21.27 -3.93 11.44
CA ARG A 479 -21.83 -5.27 11.19
C ARG A 479 -20.94 -6.39 11.70
N THR A 480 -19.63 -6.33 11.46
CA THR A 480 -18.69 -7.34 11.97
C THR A 480 -18.65 -7.39 13.50
N ARG A 481 -18.72 -6.23 14.17
CA ARG A 481 -18.78 -6.17 15.64
C ARG A 481 -20.06 -6.82 16.17
N ALA A 482 -21.19 -6.53 15.54
CA ALA A 482 -22.45 -7.17 15.89
C ALA A 482 -22.36 -8.70 15.74
N GLU A 483 -21.78 -9.21 14.65
CA GLU A 483 -21.58 -10.65 14.45
C GLU A 483 -20.65 -11.26 15.51
N ALA A 484 -19.55 -10.59 15.86
CA ALA A 484 -18.64 -11.04 16.92
C ALA A 484 -19.35 -11.12 18.28
N GLU A 485 -20.18 -10.14 18.62
CA GLU A 485 -21.00 -10.20 19.82
C GLU A 485 -22.04 -11.32 19.77
N GLN A 486 -22.63 -11.61 18.60
CA GLN A 486 -23.57 -12.72 18.46
C GLN A 486 -22.89 -14.08 18.69
N LEU A 487 -21.65 -14.27 18.22
CA LEU A 487 -20.86 -15.46 18.55
C LEU A 487 -20.67 -15.59 20.06
N VAL A 488 -20.35 -14.49 20.75
CA VAL A 488 -20.24 -14.49 22.21
C VAL A 488 -21.56 -14.83 22.88
N ARG A 489 -22.68 -14.24 22.44
CA ARG A 489 -24.03 -14.55 22.95
C ARG A 489 -24.40 -16.02 22.77
N ARG A 490 -23.91 -16.67 21.72
CA ARG A 490 -24.10 -18.10 21.46
C ARG A 490 -23.25 -19.02 22.34
N GLY A 491 -22.34 -18.48 23.15
CA GLY A 491 -21.47 -19.27 24.02
C GLY A 491 -20.06 -19.49 23.48
N VAL A 492 -19.64 -18.78 22.42
CA VAL A 492 -18.24 -18.81 21.95
C VAL A 492 -17.41 -17.87 22.83
N PRO A 493 -16.34 -18.35 23.49
CA PRO A 493 -15.48 -17.48 24.30
C PRO A 493 -14.89 -16.32 23.47
N LEU A 494 -14.98 -15.08 23.98
CA LEU A 494 -14.46 -13.90 23.27
C LEU A 494 -12.98 -14.02 22.89
N ALA A 495 -12.16 -14.67 23.75
CA ALA A 495 -10.74 -14.91 23.48
C ALA A 495 -10.51 -15.88 22.32
N GLN A 496 -11.45 -16.82 22.08
CA GLN A 496 -11.42 -17.72 20.95
C GLN A 496 -11.76 -16.99 19.65
N VAL A 497 -12.68 -16.03 19.69
CA VAL A 497 -13.01 -15.17 18.54
C VAL A 497 -11.80 -14.35 18.11
N ASP A 498 -11.13 -13.70 19.06
CA ASP A 498 -9.93 -12.91 18.76
C ASP A 498 -8.76 -13.78 18.28
N ALA A 499 -8.57 -14.96 18.88
CA ALA A 499 -7.56 -15.93 18.43
C ALA A 499 -7.82 -16.43 17.00
N ALA A 500 -9.08 -16.72 16.66
CA ALA A 500 -9.48 -17.15 15.32
C ALA A 500 -9.17 -16.08 14.27
N MET A 501 -9.47 -14.81 14.56
CA MET A 501 -9.17 -13.71 13.63
C MET A 501 -7.66 -13.45 13.50
N ARG A 502 -6.89 -13.60 14.59
CA ARG A 502 -5.42 -13.57 14.51
C ARG A 502 -4.86 -14.71 13.67
N ALA A 503 -5.38 -15.93 13.85
CA ALA A 503 -5.01 -17.09 13.03
C ALA A 503 -5.37 -16.91 11.54
N TYR A 504 -6.48 -16.22 11.25
CA TYR A 504 -6.86 -15.87 9.88
C TYR A 504 -5.87 -14.90 9.21
N GLY A 505 -5.19 -14.06 10.00
CA GLY A 505 -4.14 -13.14 9.53
C GLY A 505 -4.29 -11.69 10.01
N PHE A 506 -5.32 -11.37 10.81
CA PHE A 506 -5.44 -10.04 11.40
C PHE A 506 -4.39 -9.83 12.50
N ARG A 507 -3.93 -8.59 12.67
CA ARG A 507 -2.98 -8.25 13.74
C ARG A 507 -3.59 -8.35 15.14
N MET A 508 -4.89 -8.10 15.24
CA MET A 508 -5.67 -8.09 16.48
C MET A 508 -7.07 -8.62 16.18
N GLY A 509 -7.70 -9.23 17.18
CA GLY A 509 -9.09 -9.64 17.07
C GLY A 509 -10.08 -8.46 17.20
N PRO A 510 -11.37 -8.69 16.91
CA PRO A 510 -12.40 -7.65 16.99
C PRO A 510 -12.59 -7.05 18.39
N PHE A 511 -12.34 -7.79 19.47
CA PHE A 511 -12.49 -7.28 20.83
C PHE A 511 -11.26 -6.49 21.30
N GLU A 512 -10.05 -7.00 21.01
CA GLU A 512 -8.79 -6.29 21.18
C GLU A 512 -8.79 -4.94 20.45
N ALA A 513 -9.31 -4.90 19.21
CA ALA A 513 -9.42 -3.69 18.41
C ALA A 513 -10.40 -2.67 19.03
N GLN A 514 -11.49 -3.14 19.64
CA GLN A 514 -12.43 -2.29 20.36
C GLN A 514 -11.81 -1.69 21.62
N ASP A 515 -11.05 -2.48 22.39
CA ASP A 515 -10.37 -2.00 23.59
C ASP A 515 -9.30 -0.95 23.27
N LEU A 516 -8.63 -1.07 22.13
CA LEU A 516 -7.69 -0.07 21.64
C LEU A 516 -8.39 1.24 21.24
N GLY A 517 -9.51 1.15 20.52
CA GLY A 517 -10.28 2.33 20.07
C GLY A 517 -11.09 3.00 21.18
N GLY A 518 -11.45 2.24 22.21
CA GLY A 518 -12.35 2.64 23.28
C GLY A 518 -13.81 2.31 22.96
N LEU A 519 -14.51 1.71 23.93
CA LEU A 519 -15.92 1.31 23.77
C LEU A 519 -16.89 2.48 23.97
N ASP A 520 -16.44 3.52 24.67
CA ASP A 520 -17.28 4.62 25.14
C ASP A 520 -17.77 5.55 24.02
N ILE A 521 -16.99 5.73 22.94
CA ILE A 521 -17.42 6.57 21.81
C ILE A 521 -18.69 6.00 21.17
N ALA A 522 -18.67 4.70 20.83
CA ALA A 522 -19.81 4.04 20.21
C ALA A 522 -20.98 3.89 21.20
N TYR A 523 -20.70 3.70 22.49
CA TYR A 523 -21.72 3.70 23.55
C TYR A 523 -22.45 5.05 23.63
N LEU A 524 -21.72 6.17 23.68
CA LEU A 524 -22.32 7.51 23.75
C LEU A 524 -23.16 7.83 22.52
N GLN A 525 -22.75 7.40 21.32
CA GLN A 525 -23.56 7.52 20.11
C GLN A 525 -24.89 6.75 20.22
N ARG A 526 -24.85 5.51 20.74
CA ARG A 526 -26.06 4.71 20.95
C ARG A 526 -26.98 5.31 22.02
N GLU A 527 -26.44 5.78 23.15
CA GLU A 527 -27.25 6.42 24.19
C GLU A 527 -27.87 7.74 23.70
N GLY A 528 -27.15 8.53 22.91
CA GLY A 528 -27.70 9.72 22.25
C GLY A 528 -28.89 9.37 21.34
N ALA A 529 -28.71 8.37 20.46
CA ALA A 529 -29.78 7.90 19.59
C ALA A 529 -31.01 7.38 20.37
N ARG A 530 -30.80 6.66 21.50
CA ARG A 530 -31.89 6.25 22.40
C ARG A 530 -32.60 7.43 23.05
N ALA A 531 -31.84 8.44 23.49
CA ALA A 531 -32.40 9.67 24.05
C ALA A 531 -33.23 10.45 23.02
N ASP A 532 -32.84 10.38 21.75
CA ASP A 532 -33.58 10.94 20.61
C ASP A 532 -34.78 10.07 20.16
N GLY A 533 -35.07 8.98 20.89
CA GLY A 533 -36.22 8.11 20.65
C GLY A 533 -36.03 7.03 19.59
N GLN A 534 -34.80 6.77 19.15
CA GLN A 534 -34.49 5.69 18.21
C GLN A 534 -34.46 4.33 18.91
N ASP A 535 -34.96 3.29 18.24
CA ASP A 535 -34.90 1.90 18.72
C ASP A 535 -33.51 1.30 18.46
N VAL A 536 -32.56 1.59 19.37
CA VAL A 536 -31.19 1.09 19.32
C VAL A 536 -30.99 0.03 20.41
N PRO A 537 -30.79 -1.26 20.07
CA PRO A 537 -30.68 -2.33 21.05
C PRO A 537 -29.42 -2.21 21.91
N GLU A 538 -29.49 -2.71 23.15
CA GLU A 538 -28.34 -2.79 24.07
C GLU A 538 -27.32 -3.84 23.61
N THR A 539 -26.05 -3.45 23.51
CA THR A 539 -24.96 -4.36 23.13
C THR A 539 -24.25 -4.91 24.37
N LEU A 540 -23.52 -6.02 24.23
CA LEU A 540 -22.67 -6.52 25.33
C LEU A 540 -21.61 -5.48 25.70
N GLY A 541 -21.10 -4.73 24.72
CA GLY A 541 -20.20 -3.60 24.97
C GLY A 541 -20.83 -2.49 25.83
N ASP A 542 -22.14 -2.22 25.71
CA ASP A 542 -22.83 -1.23 26.54
C ASP A 542 -22.79 -1.61 28.03
N LEU A 543 -22.98 -2.90 28.33
CA LEU A 543 -22.88 -3.43 29.69
C LEU A 543 -21.48 -3.20 30.28
N LEU A 544 -20.43 -3.40 29.46
CA LEU A 544 -19.05 -3.15 29.87
C LEU A 544 -18.80 -1.67 30.18
N VAL A 545 -19.27 -0.76 29.31
CA VAL A 545 -19.08 0.69 29.52
C VAL A 545 -19.80 1.16 30.79
N ARG A 546 -21.02 0.69 31.05
CA ARG A 546 -21.76 0.99 32.29
C ARG A 546 -21.07 0.46 33.54
N ALA A 547 -20.36 -0.66 33.42
CA ALA A 547 -19.48 -1.18 34.48
C ALA A 547 -18.12 -0.45 34.58
N GLY A 548 -17.93 0.66 33.85
CA GLY A 548 -16.70 1.46 33.88
C GLY A 548 -15.58 0.94 32.98
N ARG A 549 -15.83 -0.09 32.18
CA ARG A 549 -14.83 -0.76 31.34
C ARG A 549 -14.85 -0.18 29.92
N LYS A 550 -13.95 0.78 29.64
CA LYS A 550 -13.92 1.57 28.40
C LYS A 550 -12.79 1.19 27.44
N GLY A 551 -12.00 0.16 27.76
CA GLY A 551 -10.84 -0.29 26.97
C GLY A 551 -9.51 0.01 27.64
N GLN A 552 -8.42 0.04 26.85
CA GLN A 552 -7.05 0.17 27.35
C GLN A 552 -6.82 1.44 28.18
N LYS A 553 -7.48 2.55 27.83
CA LYS A 553 -7.36 3.83 28.53
C LYS A 553 -7.87 3.82 29.98
N THR A 554 -8.70 2.84 30.33
CA THR A 554 -9.20 2.63 31.70
C THR A 554 -8.63 1.37 32.36
N GLY A 555 -7.60 0.74 31.76
CA GLY A 555 -7.03 -0.52 32.24
C GLY A 555 -7.93 -1.74 32.04
N GLY A 556 -9.07 -1.59 31.35
CA GLY A 556 -10.05 -2.67 31.19
C GLY A 556 -11.20 -2.33 30.25
N GLY A 557 -11.51 -3.26 29.36
CA GLY A 557 -12.65 -3.27 28.43
C GLY A 557 -13.19 -4.69 28.29
N TRP A 558 -13.15 -5.27 27.09
CA TRP A 558 -13.36 -6.71 26.86
C TRP A 558 -12.31 -7.57 27.59
N TYR A 559 -11.09 -7.06 27.70
CA TYR A 559 -9.98 -7.65 28.45
C TYR A 559 -9.52 -6.77 29.62
N ASP A 560 -8.73 -7.32 30.52
CA ASP A 560 -7.94 -6.57 31.50
C ASP A 560 -6.55 -6.24 30.91
N TYR A 561 -6.01 -5.09 31.31
CA TYR A 561 -4.69 -4.61 30.90
C TYR A 561 -3.87 -4.17 32.11
N ALA A 562 -2.68 -4.74 32.28
CA ALA A 562 -1.77 -4.32 33.34
C ALA A 562 -1.16 -2.95 33.01
N GLU A 563 -0.77 -2.19 34.03
CA GLU A 563 -0.16 -0.88 33.85
C GLU A 563 1.11 -0.99 32.99
N GLY A 564 1.17 -0.20 31.91
CA GLY A 564 2.26 -0.24 30.94
C GLY A 564 2.28 -1.45 29.98
N ASP A 565 1.37 -2.41 30.13
CA ASP A 565 1.25 -3.59 29.27
C ASP A 565 -0.04 -3.55 28.44
N ARG A 566 0.12 -3.64 27.12
CA ARG A 566 -1.01 -3.63 26.17
C ARG A 566 -1.49 -5.03 25.79
N ARG A 567 -0.91 -6.08 26.38
CA ARG A 567 -1.34 -7.47 26.13
C ARG A 567 -2.71 -7.71 26.78
N PRO A 568 -3.71 -8.21 26.03
CA PRO A 568 -5.04 -8.51 26.58
C PRO A 568 -4.97 -9.70 27.54
N GLN A 569 -5.62 -9.57 28.70
CA GLN A 569 -5.78 -10.65 29.68
C GLN A 569 -7.27 -10.99 29.84
N VAL A 570 -7.61 -12.28 29.78
CA VAL A 570 -9.00 -12.73 29.98
C VAL A 570 -9.46 -12.28 31.37
N SER A 571 -10.63 -11.63 31.43
CA SER A 571 -11.12 -10.99 32.64
C SER A 571 -12.26 -11.80 33.29
N PRO A 572 -12.06 -12.35 34.50
CA PRO A 572 -13.13 -13.00 35.27
C PRO A 572 -14.31 -12.05 35.56
N THR A 573 -14.04 -10.75 35.67
CA THR A 573 -15.07 -9.72 35.83
C THR A 573 -15.95 -9.61 34.59
N VAL A 574 -15.36 -9.63 33.39
CA VAL A 574 -16.12 -9.63 32.13
C VAL A 574 -16.92 -10.91 31.98
N GLU A 575 -16.33 -12.06 32.30
CA GLU A 575 -17.03 -13.35 32.26
C GLU A 575 -18.26 -13.35 33.17
N ALA A 576 -18.11 -12.92 34.43
CA ALA A 576 -19.22 -12.83 35.38
C ALA A 576 -20.31 -11.82 34.94
N LEU A 577 -19.90 -10.68 34.36
CA LEU A 577 -20.81 -9.64 33.90
C LEU A 577 -21.63 -10.07 32.68
N LEU A 578 -21.02 -10.83 31.75
CA LEU A 578 -21.67 -11.26 30.52
C LEU A 578 -22.41 -12.61 30.67
N ALA A 579 -22.14 -13.40 31.72
CA ALA A 579 -22.75 -14.71 31.95
C ALA A 579 -24.30 -14.73 31.84
N PRO A 580 -25.07 -13.73 32.32
CA PRO A 580 -26.52 -13.70 32.15
C PRO A 580 -27.01 -13.50 30.71
N HIS A 581 -26.12 -13.08 29.80
CA HIS A 581 -26.42 -12.71 28.42
C HIS A 581 -25.84 -13.68 27.38
N VAL A 582 -25.20 -14.75 27.85
CA VAL A 582 -24.49 -15.75 27.04
C VAL A 582 -25.14 -17.11 27.24
N ALA A 583 -25.40 -17.81 26.13
CA ALA A 583 -25.93 -19.18 26.14
C ALA A 583 -24.87 -20.19 26.64
N ALA A 584 -25.28 -21.44 26.81
CA ALA A 584 -24.34 -22.52 27.08
C ALA A 584 -23.26 -22.60 25.98
N ALA A 585 -22.06 -23.05 26.36
CA ALA A 585 -20.90 -23.06 25.47
C ALA A 585 -21.19 -23.74 24.12
N ASP A 586 -20.85 -23.05 23.03
CA ASP A 586 -20.97 -23.51 21.64
C ASP A 586 -19.57 -23.64 21.04
N PRO A 587 -18.97 -24.85 21.05
CA PRO A 587 -17.62 -25.04 20.55
C PRO A 587 -17.60 -24.92 19.02
N LEU A 588 -17.06 -23.81 18.52
CA LEU A 588 -16.82 -23.63 17.08
C LEU A 588 -15.33 -23.76 16.74
N PRO A 589 -14.97 -24.40 15.62
CA PRO A 589 -13.59 -24.39 15.16
C PRO A 589 -13.16 -22.97 14.75
N PRO A 590 -11.88 -22.58 14.93
CA PRO A 590 -11.39 -21.25 14.59
C PRO A 590 -11.71 -20.81 13.16
N GLU A 591 -11.67 -21.73 12.21
CA GLU A 591 -11.97 -21.49 10.80
C GLU A 591 -13.43 -21.08 10.59
N ALA A 592 -14.37 -21.71 11.31
CA ALA A 592 -15.79 -21.36 11.24
C ALA A 592 -16.08 -19.99 11.86
N ILE A 593 -15.37 -19.64 12.95
CA ILE A 593 -15.47 -18.30 13.56
C ILE A 593 -14.96 -17.23 12.59
N ALA A 594 -13.79 -17.44 11.98
CA ALA A 594 -13.24 -16.52 11.01
C ALA A 594 -14.14 -16.39 9.77
N ALA A 595 -14.66 -17.51 9.25
CA ALA A 595 -15.59 -17.53 8.12
C ALA A 595 -16.88 -16.77 8.43
N ALA A 596 -17.45 -16.89 9.63
CA ALA A 596 -18.64 -16.13 10.04
C ALA A 596 -18.37 -14.61 10.02
N LEU A 597 -17.24 -14.17 10.58
CA LEU A 597 -16.89 -12.75 10.63
C LEU A 597 -16.54 -12.16 9.26
N VAL A 598 -15.79 -12.89 8.43
CA VAL A 598 -15.47 -12.49 7.05
C VAL A 598 -16.72 -12.52 6.17
N GLY A 599 -17.59 -13.52 6.34
CA GLY A 599 -18.88 -13.62 5.67
C GLY A 599 -19.80 -12.44 6.02
N ALA A 600 -19.84 -12.02 7.29
CA ALA A 600 -20.58 -10.81 7.69
C ALA A 600 -20.01 -9.54 7.06
N MET A 601 -18.68 -9.45 6.88
CA MET A 601 -18.09 -8.34 6.12
C MET A 601 -18.53 -8.34 4.66
N ALA A 602 -18.48 -9.51 4.02
CA ALA A 602 -18.83 -9.66 2.61
C ALA A 602 -20.32 -9.40 2.36
N ALA A 603 -21.20 -9.90 3.23
CA ALA A 603 -22.65 -9.68 3.15
C ALA A 603 -23.00 -8.19 3.23
N GLU A 604 -22.39 -7.45 4.17
CA GLU A 604 -22.56 -6.00 4.24
C GLU A 604 -21.96 -5.31 3.01
N GLY A 605 -20.82 -5.79 2.50
CA GLY A 605 -20.25 -5.32 1.25
C GLY A 605 -21.17 -5.50 0.04
N GLN A 606 -21.92 -6.60 -0.05
CA GLN A 606 -22.93 -6.81 -1.09
C GLN A 606 -24.09 -5.82 -0.95
N ALA A 607 -24.54 -5.54 0.27
CA ALA A 607 -25.56 -4.50 0.51
C ALA A 607 -25.07 -3.12 0.06
N LEU A 608 -23.82 -2.75 0.37
CA LEU A 608 -23.22 -1.49 -0.07
C LEU A 608 -23.15 -1.36 -1.59
N LEU A 609 -22.86 -2.45 -2.31
CA LEU A 609 -22.87 -2.46 -3.78
C LEU A 609 -24.29 -2.30 -4.33
N ALA A 610 -25.26 -3.03 -3.76
CA ALA A 610 -26.66 -2.96 -4.17
C ALA A 610 -27.26 -1.55 -3.96
N GLU A 611 -26.81 -0.84 -2.93
CA GLU A 611 -27.21 0.54 -2.63
C GLU A 611 -26.40 1.60 -3.40
N GLY A 612 -25.39 1.21 -4.18
CA GLY A 612 -24.52 2.14 -4.91
C GLY A 612 -23.57 2.96 -4.03
N ILE A 613 -23.35 2.54 -2.77
CA ILE A 613 -22.41 3.19 -1.84
C ILE A 613 -20.96 2.86 -2.23
N ALA A 614 -20.68 1.64 -2.68
CA ALA A 614 -19.40 1.27 -3.29
C ALA A 614 -19.58 1.08 -4.80
N GLN A 615 -18.55 1.39 -5.60
CA GLN A 615 -18.63 1.27 -7.06
C GLN A 615 -18.25 -0.13 -7.54
N ALA A 616 -17.30 -0.80 -6.86
CA ALA A 616 -16.88 -2.15 -7.18
C ALA A 616 -16.50 -2.97 -5.93
N PRO A 617 -16.54 -4.31 -5.99
CA PRO A 617 -16.06 -5.17 -4.89
C PRO A 617 -14.62 -4.86 -4.45
N ALA A 618 -13.75 -4.53 -5.40
CA ALA A 618 -12.36 -4.18 -5.14
C ALA A 618 -12.21 -2.92 -4.27
N ASP A 619 -13.15 -1.97 -4.35
CA ASP A 619 -13.14 -0.76 -3.52
C ASP A 619 -13.34 -1.11 -2.04
N ILE A 620 -14.27 -2.03 -1.76
CA ILE A 620 -14.53 -2.55 -0.41
C ILE A 620 -13.32 -3.32 0.12
N ASP A 621 -12.70 -4.14 -0.72
CA ASP A 621 -11.48 -4.86 -0.37
C ASP A 621 -10.35 -3.90 0.02
N LEU A 622 -10.12 -2.85 -0.78
CA LEU A 622 -9.12 -1.82 -0.47
C LEU A 622 -9.44 -1.07 0.81
N VAL A 623 -10.71 -0.72 1.07
CA VAL A 623 -11.14 -0.10 2.33
C VAL A 623 -10.76 -1.00 3.51
N LYS A 624 -11.07 -2.29 3.44
CA LYS A 624 -10.77 -3.21 4.55
C LYS A 624 -9.28 -3.49 4.73
N ILE A 625 -8.51 -3.56 3.65
CA ILE A 625 -7.07 -3.74 3.71
C ILE A 625 -6.37 -2.50 4.30
N HIS A 626 -6.67 -1.30 3.77
CA HIS A 626 -5.92 -0.09 4.10
C HIS A 626 -6.47 0.69 5.30
N GLY A 627 -7.73 0.45 5.68
CA GLY A 627 -8.37 1.07 6.85
C GLY A 627 -8.46 0.15 8.07
N TYR A 628 -8.63 -1.17 7.85
CA TYR A 628 -9.01 -2.12 8.92
C TYR A 628 -8.06 -3.30 9.06
N GLY A 629 -6.96 -3.33 8.29
CA GLY A 629 -5.91 -4.34 8.43
C GLY A 629 -6.33 -5.74 7.99
N PHE A 630 -7.26 -5.87 7.04
CA PHE A 630 -7.56 -7.15 6.42
C PHE A 630 -6.29 -7.72 5.76
N PRO A 631 -5.94 -9.00 5.99
CA PRO A 631 -4.70 -9.58 5.46
C PRO A 631 -4.68 -9.57 3.94
N ARG A 632 -3.70 -8.90 3.35
CA ARG A 632 -3.59 -8.70 1.88
C ARG A 632 -3.55 -10.01 1.10
N TRP A 633 -2.91 -11.03 1.65
CA TRP A 633 -2.82 -12.36 1.03
C TRP A 633 -4.14 -13.17 1.09
N LYS A 634 -5.19 -12.58 1.67
CA LYS A 634 -6.57 -13.06 1.58
C LYS A 634 -7.45 -12.20 0.66
N GLY A 635 -6.90 -11.14 0.03
CA GLY A 635 -7.51 -10.38 -1.06
C GLY A 635 -8.49 -9.29 -0.63
N GLY A 636 -9.14 -9.46 0.51
CA GLY A 636 -10.25 -8.62 1.00
C GLY A 636 -11.50 -9.47 1.22
N PRO A 637 -12.51 -8.98 1.96
CA PRO A 637 -13.69 -9.78 2.27
C PRO A 637 -14.50 -10.16 1.02
N MET A 638 -14.57 -9.30 0.00
CA MET A 638 -15.33 -9.58 -1.21
C MET A 638 -14.63 -10.65 -2.06
N PHE A 639 -13.31 -10.52 -2.21
CA PHE A 639 -12.49 -11.53 -2.88
C PHE A 639 -12.53 -12.88 -2.16
N ALA A 640 -12.36 -12.90 -0.83
CA ALA A 640 -12.37 -14.11 -0.04
C ALA A 640 -13.71 -14.86 -0.17
N ALA A 641 -14.84 -14.16 -0.07
CA ALA A 641 -16.16 -14.77 -0.23
C ALA A 641 -16.40 -15.30 -1.65
N ALA A 642 -15.87 -14.65 -2.69
CA ALA A 642 -16.01 -15.10 -4.07
C ALA A 642 -15.26 -16.41 -4.35
N LEU A 643 -14.16 -16.70 -3.63
CA LEU A 643 -13.43 -17.97 -3.74
C LEU A 643 -14.17 -19.15 -3.10
N GLU A 644 -15.02 -18.89 -2.11
CA GLU A 644 -15.77 -19.92 -1.37
C GLU A 644 -17.08 -20.30 -2.06
N MET A 645 -17.57 -19.48 -2.99
CA MET A 645 -18.70 -19.84 -3.84
C MET A 645 -18.23 -20.76 -4.97
N PRO A 646 -18.86 -21.94 -5.18
CA PRO A 646 -18.57 -22.75 -6.35
C PRO A 646 -18.85 -21.89 -7.60
N SER A 647 -17.88 -21.81 -8.51
CA SER A 647 -18.03 -21.17 -9.81
C SER A 647 -19.25 -21.80 -10.51
N ILE A 648 -20.30 -21.01 -10.69
CA ILE A 648 -21.56 -21.40 -11.35
C ILE A 648 -21.30 -21.60 -12.85
#